data_AF-A0AAD4H881-F1
#
_entry.id   AF-A0AAD4H881-F1
#
_cell.length_a   1.000
_cell.length_b   1.000
_cell.length_c   1.000
_cell.angle_alpha   90.00
_cell.angle_beta   90.00
_cell.angle_gamma   90.00
#
_symmetry.space_group_name_H-M   'P 1'
#
loop_
_entity.id
_entity.type
_entity.pdbx_description
1 polymer ?
#
loop_
_entity_poly.entity_id
_entity_poly.type
_entity_poly.pdbx_seq_one_letter_code
_entity_poly.pdbx_strand_id
1 'polypeptide(L)'
;MVSLSGRPLSGTSPHYPHSGGSGSASAGGTFRMLGSRRKMSKFRFRLLFLLYLAMGCIIPYYVMKQAEEEQFYQQVAKRRQQQEQLREDQLHEEYLRHGGGFRDRIRLLRHGRGGVKKMYGHEEESARAVAEVVAATAAATNDNIDKVYKRKVFFQDLSEATESPLSGQESLLDLLRIQPSNASFSSSSTSNNNISPEARHHLRQQQQRQRQAIETLTQLYDKQREQAKFNHIKTLEIYETRVKRAVEVAKVFIAKKMLPEYQIFEARIPGTTLDSVEKTRRFRELMSEALDRGRWVYEPERDYPDFGGATGWNKKKQGERDRDVAIDRAPFPEAGKYHWEPSPRLTPAKDTSEGEGEVRTTTATTGGVGGWHATRIQPEEFCRILGTRHIVLVGDLIHWQLHDSIMYNMFDNPQACYGDLACHLGVGHPLCPLPNDVRLKFVRNDLLSAVRARKFQLNETKTQDPVEMPWLKDMTLKDTVILGATHQTLKDKVFQRLLTDTINKIRKARPDALIIYRNNPVGHPECPSKVNGFNGNIAQREQKQKERQQEQEQEQSPQQQQQQRVLESRVKVPIPHDHSTFGAPARPFTKDIPTVEMLHYPLNWAHYDRQNHIAKAIVEASGGIYWNVATMTNMRPDGHVGGQDCLSYKRPGPTDEWAVSLFNLFKTIELVERE
;
A
#
# COMPACT_ATOMS: atom_id res chain seq x y z
N MET A 1 38.74 16.61 -33.43
CA MET A 1 38.50 18.05 -33.63
C MET A 1 37.02 18.33 -33.41
N VAL A 2 36.66 18.69 -32.18
CA VAL A 2 35.59 19.63 -31.80
C VAL A 2 36.07 20.16 -30.45
N SER A 3 36.39 21.45 -30.39
CA SER A 3 36.94 22.14 -29.22
C SER A 3 35.81 22.92 -28.56
N LEU A 4 35.52 22.64 -27.28
CA LEU A 4 34.62 23.45 -26.47
C LEU A 4 35.46 24.32 -25.55
N SER A 5 35.55 25.60 -25.91
CA SER A 5 36.20 26.65 -25.13
C SER A 5 35.26 27.15 -24.02
N GLY A 6 35.64 26.94 -22.76
CA GLY A 6 35.04 27.61 -21.60
C GLY A 6 35.68 28.98 -21.36
N ARG A 7 34.85 30.02 -21.21
CA ARG A 7 35.23 31.36 -20.72
C ARG A 7 35.37 31.32 -19.19
N PRO A 8 36.36 32.00 -18.58
CA PRO A 8 36.38 32.23 -17.14
C PRO A 8 35.59 33.50 -16.79
N LEU A 9 34.84 33.44 -15.69
CA LEU A 9 34.19 34.59 -15.06
C LEU A 9 35.17 35.27 -14.10
N SER A 10 35.40 36.55 -14.33
CA SER A 10 36.07 37.51 -13.44
C SER A 10 35.16 37.84 -12.25
N GLY A 11 35.71 37.81 -11.03
CA GLY A 11 34.99 38.06 -9.79
C GLY A 11 35.02 39.51 -9.30
N THR A 12 34.53 39.71 -8.08
CA THR A 12 34.93 40.78 -7.15
C THR A 12 34.52 40.38 -5.72
N SER A 13 35.46 40.37 -4.78
CA SER A 13 35.20 40.51 -3.34
C SER A 13 36.45 41.06 -2.63
N PRO A 14 36.32 41.84 -1.54
CA PRO A 14 37.29 42.87 -1.20
C PRO A 14 38.32 42.48 -0.14
N HIS A 15 39.39 43.29 -0.18
CA HIS A 15 40.54 43.48 0.70
C HIS A 15 40.46 43.09 2.19
N TYR A 16 41.51 42.40 2.67
CA TYR A 16 42.21 42.67 3.93
C TYR A 16 43.73 42.40 3.78
N PRO A 17 44.63 43.03 4.56
CA PRO A 17 46.03 43.17 4.21
C PRO A 17 47.00 42.23 4.96
N HIS A 18 48.09 41.91 4.23
CA HIS A 18 49.48 41.67 4.64
C HIS A 18 49.86 40.79 5.84
N SER A 19 50.44 39.63 5.51
CA SER A 19 51.72 39.09 6.05
C SER A 19 52.21 38.04 5.04
N GLY A 20 53.30 38.24 4.29
CA GLY A 20 54.68 38.05 4.74
C GLY A 20 55.09 36.58 4.59
N GLY A 21 55.97 36.25 3.64
CA GLY A 21 56.75 35.00 3.70
C GLY A 21 56.95 34.18 2.42
N SER A 22 58.19 34.24 1.93
CA SER A 22 58.99 33.16 1.30
C SER A 22 58.57 32.53 -0.03
N GLY A 23 59.50 32.66 -0.99
CA GLY A 23 59.46 32.13 -2.34
C GLY A 23 59.41 30.60 -2.47
N SER A 24 58.94 30.19 -3.64
CA SER A 24 59.26 28.89 -4.25
C SER A 24 59.19 29.05 -5.76
N ALA A 25 60.30 28.72 -6.41
CA ALA A 25 60.49 28.82 -7.86
C ALA A 25 59.69 27.72 -8.57
N SER A 26 58.76 28.11 -9.44
CA SER A 26 58.04 27.20 -10.33
C SER A 26 58.83 26.96 -11.62
N ALA A 27 59.28 25.73 -11.81
CA ALA A 27 59.88 25.24 -13.06
C ALA A 27 58.82 25.15 -14.17
N GLY A 28 59.01 25.92 -15.24
CA GLY A 28 58.24 25.81 -16.48
C GLY A 28 58.76 24.67 -17.35
N GLY A 29 58.04 23.56 -17.40
CA GLY A 29 58.29 22.45 -18.32
C GLY A 29 57.64 22.69 -19.68
N THR A 30 58.43 23.11 -20.66
CA THR A 30 58.03 23.16 -22.08
C THR A 30 58.19 21.78 -22.72
N PHE A 31 57.08 21.18 -23.17
CA PHE A 31 57.10 19.93 -23.93
C PHE A 31 57.68 20.16 -25.34
N ARG A 32 58.96 19.81 -25.54
CA ARG A 32 59.57 19.64 -26.86
C ARG A 32 59.10 18.31 -27.47
N MET A 33 58.28 18.36 -28.52
CA MET A 33 58.04 17.21 -29.39
C MET A 33 59.32 16.86 -30.16
N LEU A 34 59.96 15.75 -29.79
CA LEU A 34 61.04 15.14 -30.58
C LEU A 34 60.43 14.35 -31.74
N GLY A 35 60.51 14.91 -32.95
CA GLY A 35 60.24 14.22 -34.20
C GLY A 35 61.27 13.14 -34.48
N SER A 36 61.03 11.92 -33.99
CA SER A 36 61.80 10.74 -34.37
C SER A 36 61.09 10.01 -35.52
N ARG A 37 61.43 10.36 -36.77
CA ARG A 37 61.10 9.56 -37.97
C ARG A 37 61.93 8.26 -37.94
N ARG A 38 61.57 7.32 -37.07
CA ARG A 38 62.09 5.95 -37.14
C ARG A 38 61.43 5.25 -38.32
N LYS A 39 62.25 4.90 -39.33
CA LYS A 39 61.87 4.01 -40.43
C LYS A 39 61.31 2.72 -39.82
N MET A 40 59.98 2.54 -39.85
CA MET A 40 59.39 1.25 -39.51
C MET A 40 59.95 0.21 -40.48
N SER A 41 60.58 -0.84 -39.94
CA SER A 41 61.09 -1.90 -40.80
C SER A 41 59.92 -2.52 -41.56
N LYS A 42 60.15 -2.91 -42.83
CA LYS A 42 59.13 -3.51 -43.70
C LYS A 42 58.39 -4.69 -43.03
N PHE A 43 59.04 -5.34 -42.07
CA PHE A 43 58.45 -6.40 -41.24
C PHE A 43 57.31 -5.90 -40.33
N ARG A 44 57.49 -4.79 -39.60
CA ARG A 44 56.44 -4.25 -38.71
C ARG A 44 55.22 -3.77 -39.48
N PHE A 45 55.42 -3.20 -40.67
CA PHE A 45 54.31 -2.81 -41.54
C PHE A 45 53.51 -4.04 -42.04
N ARG A 46 54.20 -5.11 -42.46
CA ARG A 46 53.54 -6.36 -42.87
C ARG A 46 52.78 -7.02 -41.71
N LEU A 47 53.34 -7.01 -40.50
CA LEU A 47 52.66 -7.56 -39.32
C LEU A 47 51.40 -6.76 -38.95
N LEU A 48 51.49 -5.43 -38.95
CA LEU A 48 50.33 -4.57 -38.69
C LEU A 48 49.25 -4.72 -39.75
N PHE A 49 49.64 -4.87 -41.03
CA PHE A 49 48.70 -5.09 -42.12
C PHE A 49 47.98 -6.45 -41.99
N LEU A 50 48.70 -7.52 -41.63
CA LEU A 50 48.08 -8.83 -41.38
C LEU A 50 47.15 -8.82 -40.16
N LEU A 51 47.54 -8.14 -39.07
CA LEU A 51 46.67 -7.96 -37.91
C LEU A 51 45.42 -7.15 -38.26
N TYR A 52 45.55 -6.12 -39.10
CA TYR A 52 44.41 -5.33 -39.56
C TYR A 52 43.44 -6.17 -40.40
N LEU A 53 43.94 -7.01 -41.32
CA LEU A 53 43.12 -7.93 -42.10
C LEU A 53 42.44 -8.99 -41.21
N ALA A 54 43.17 -9.56 -40.25
CA ALA A 54 42.61 -10.53 -39.31
C ALA A 54 41.48 -9.91 -38.46
N MET A 55 41.69 -8.71 -37.93
CA MET A 55 40.66 -7.97 -37.19
C MET A 55 39.47 -7.59 -38.09
N GLY A 56 39.74 -7.27 -39.35
CA GLY A 56 38.72 -6.99 -40.37
C GLY A 56 37.80 -8.18 -40.69
N CYS A 57 38.25 -9.42 -40.47
CA CYS A 57 37.41 -10.62 -40.62
C CYS A 57 36.76 -11.07 -39.31
N ILE A 58 37.46 -10.92 -38.18
CA ILE A 58 36.97 -11.37 -36.86
C ILE A 58 35.80 -10.50 -36.38
N ILE A 59 35.91 -9.17 -36.51
CA ILE A 59 34.87 -8.26 -36.01
C ILE A 59 33.52 -8.51 -36.71
N PRO A 60 33.42 -8.55 -38.06
CA PRO A 60 32.16 -8.83 -38.73
C PRO A 60 31.57 -10.20 -38.39
N TYR A 61 32.41 -11.23 -38.23
CA TYR A 61 31.94 -12.56 -37.82
C TYR A 61 31.26 -12.54 -36.45
N TYR A 62 31.86 -11.87 -35.45
CA TYR A 62 31.23 -11.74 -34.13
C TYR A 62 29.96 -10.88 -34.16
N VAL A 63 29.92 -9.82 -34.96
CA VAL A 63 28.72 -8.99 -35.13
C VAL A 63 27.59 -9.78 -35.79
N MET A 64 27.88 -10.59 -36.82
CA MET A 64 26.89 -11.46 -37.46
C MET A 64 26.37 -12.53 -36.50
N LYS A 65 27.27 -13.21 -35.78
CA LYS A 65 26.88 -14.22 -34.80
C LYS A 65 26.02 -13.64 -33.66
N GLN A 66 26.34 -12.43 -33.20
CA GLN A 66 25.52 -11.74 -32.20
C GLN A 66 24.14 -11.38 -32.76
N ALA A 67 24.03 -10.96 -34.02
CA ALA A 67 22.74 -10.68 -34.65
C ALA A 67 21.87 -11.95 -34.80
N GLU A 68 22.47 -13.10 -35.10
CA GLU A 68 21.76 -14.39 -35.15
C GLU A 68 21.24 -14.81 -33.77
N GLU A 69 22.05 -14.68 -32.72
CA GLU A 69 21.63 -14.95 -31.35
C GLU A 69 20.48 -14.01 -30.93
N GLU A 70 20.55 -12.73 -31.28
CA GLU A 70 19.48 -11.76 -31.02
C GLU A 70 18.17 -12.14 -31.74
N GLN A 71 18.23 -12.54 -33.01
CA GLN A 71 17.05 -13.01 -33.75
C GLN A 71 16.44 -14.26 -33.11
N PHE A 72 17.27 -15.20 -32.65
CA PHE A 72 16.81 -16.39 -31.93
C PHE A 72 16.07 -16.03 -30.64
N TYR A 73 16.62 -15.14 -29.81
CA TYR A 73 15.98 -14.70 -28.58
C TYR A 73 14.67 -13.94 -28.83
N GLN A 74 14.61 -13.12 -29.88
CA GLN A 74 13.37 -12.43 -30.28
C GLN A 74 12.27 -13.43 -30.68
N GLN A 75 12.61 -14.47 -31.45
CA GLN A 75 11.65 -15.51 -31.81
C GLN A 75 11.15 -16.30 -30.59
N VAL A 76 12.03 -16.64 -29.65
CA VAL A 76 11.65 -17.34 -28.40
C VAL A 76 10.74 -16.45 -27.53
N ALA A 77 11.03 -15.15 -27.44
CA ALA A 77 10.18 -14.21 -26.70
C ALA A 77 8.78 -14.08 -27.32
N LYS A 78 8.70 -13.98 -28.66
CA LYS A 78 7.42 -13.92 -29.39
C LYS A 78 6.58 -15.19 -29.18
N ARG A 79 7.20 -16.37 -29.21
CA ARG A 79 6.50 -17.65 -28.93
C ARG A 79 5.97 -17.72 -27.50
N ARG A 80 6.73 -17.21 -26.52
CA ARG A 80 6.25 -17.14 -25.11
C ARG A 80 5.05 -16.21 -24.96
N GLN A 81 5.09 -15.03 -25.57
CA GLN A 81 3.95 -14.10 -25.55
C GLN A 81 2.71 -14.73 -26.20
N GLN A 82 2.86 -15.41 -27.33
CA GLN A 82 1.75 -16.12 -27.98
C GLN A 82 1.18 -17.23 -27.10
N GLN A 83 2.01 -17.99 -26.39
CA GLN A 83 1.54 -19.02 -25.44
C GLN A 83 0.84 -18.43 -24.23
N GLU A 84 1.30 -17.28 -23.72
CA GLU A 84 0.69 -16.60 -22.58
C GLU A 84 -0.66 -16.01 -22.97
N GLN A 85 -0.76 -15.40 -24.16
CA GLN A 85 -2.01 -14.91 -24.71
C GLN A 85 -3.02 -16.04 -24.95
N LEU A 86 -2.60 -17.16 -25.56
CA LEU A 86 -3.44 -18.37 -25.70
C LEU A 86 -3.96 -18.88 -24.34
N ARG A 87 -3.15 -18.79 -23.30
CA ARG A 87 -3.53 -19.21 -21.95
C ARG A 87 -4.51 -18.23 -21.31
N GLU A 88 -4.34 -16.93 -21.52
CA GLU A 88 -5.30 -15.91 -21.08
C GLU A 88 -6.63 -16.06 -21.80
N ASP A 89 -6.61 -16.31 -23.11
CA ASP A 89 -7.80 -16.57 -23.91
C ASP A 89 -8.54 -17.82 -23.41
N GLN A 90 -7.81 -18.90 -23.10
CA GLN A 90 -8.39 -20.11 -22.51
C GLN A 90 -9.00 -19.86 -21.13
N LEU A 91 -8.32 -19.10 -20.26
CA LEU A 91 -8.85 -18.74 -18.94
C LEU A 91 -10.06 -17.81 -19.04
N HIS A 92 -10.07 -16.92 -20.03
CA HIS A 92 -11.20 -16.04 -20.32
C HIS A 92 -12.40 -16.85 -20.84
N GLU A 93 -12.17 -17.80 -21.75
CA GLU A 93 -13.19 -18.71 -22.24
C GLU A 93 -13.75 -19.60 -21.11
N GLU A 94 -12.89 -20.11 -20.23
CA GLU A 94 -13.27 -20.87 -19.03
C GLU A 94 -14.08 -20.00 -18.05
N TYR A 95 -13.69 -18.74 -17.84
CA TYR A 95 -14.44 -17.77 -17.04
C TYR A 95 -15.82 -17.46 -17.64
N LEU A 96 -15.92 -17.33 -18.96
CA LEU A 96 -17.20 -17.15 -19.66
C LEU A 96 -18.07 -18.41 -19.55
N ARG A 97 -17.50 -19.62 -19.71
CA ARG A 97 -18.21 -20.90 -19.57
C ARG A 97 -18.71 -21.16 -18.15
N HIS A 98 -17.95 -20.77 -17.12
CA HIS A 98 -18.37 -20.93 -15.71
C HIS A 98 -19.20 -19.77 -15.16
N GLY A 99 -19.66 -18.88 -16.04
CA GLY A 99 -20.69 -17.90 -15.74
C GLY A 99 -20.15 -16.68 -14.99
N GLY A 100 -19.30 -15.92 -15.69
CA GLY A 100 -18.75 -14.62 -15.29
C GLY A 100 -19.67 -13.72 -14.48
N GLY A 101 -19.04 -12.83 -13.69
CA GLY A 101 -19.69 -11.99 -12.69
C GLY A 101 -20.94 -11.26 -13.21
N PHE A 102 -21.95 -11.18 -12.35
CA PHE A 102 -23.26 -10.55 -12.60
C PHE A 102 -23.16 -9.15 -13.25
N ARG A 103 -22.09 -8.41 -12.96
CA ARG A 103 -21.81 -7.07 -13.48
C ARG A 103 -21.49 -7.05 -14.99
N ASP A 104 -20.84 -8.10 -15.52
CA ASP A 104 -20.49 -8.21 -16.94
C ASP A 104 -21.71 -8.55 -17.80
N ARG A 105 -22.65 -9.33 -17.24
CA ARG A 105 -23.94 -9.64 -17.89
C ARG A 105 -24.84 -8.41 -18.02
N ILE A 106 -24.86 -7.52 -17.02
CA ILE A 106 -25.62 -6.25 -17.13
C ILE A 106 -25.04 -5.34 -18.23
N ARG A 107 -23.71 -5.35 -18.42
CA ARG A 107 -23.07 -4.54 -19.46
C ARG A 107 -23.36 -5.06 -20.88
N LEU A 108 -23.40 -6.39 -21.07
CA LEU A 108 -23.80 -7.03 -22.34
C LEU A 108 -25.29 -6.86 -22.65
N LEU A 109 -26.17 -6.98 -21.65
CA LEU A 109 -27.62 -6.78 -21.82
C LEU A 109 -27.99 -5.32 -22.14
N ARG A 110 -27.13 -4.35 -21.76
CA ARG A 110 -27.35 -2.93 -22.05
C ARG A 110 -27.00 -2.54 -23.50
N HIS A 111 -26.12 -3.29 -24.17
CA HIS A 111 -25.74 -3.04 -25.56
C HIS A 111 -26.49 -3.93 -26.58
N GLY A 112 -27.20 -4.97 -26.14
CA GLY A 112 -27.97 -5.86 -27.02
C GLY A 112 -29.40 -5.43 -27.37
N ARG A 113 -29.93 -4.32 -26.82
CA ARG A 113 -31.27 -3.80 -27.17
C ARG A 113 -31.21 -2.89 -28.40
N GLY A 114 -30.75 -3.43 -29.51
CA GLY A 114 -30.57 -2.71 -30.76
C GLY A 114 -30.80 -3.60 -31.98
N GLY A 115 -31.95 -4.26 -32.04
CA GLY A 115 -32.47 -4.89 -33.26
C GLY A 115 -32.04 -6.34 -33.47
N VAL A 116 -33.02 -7.25 -33.47
CA VAL A 116 -33.29 -8.21 -34.56
C VAL A 116 -34.72 -8.73 -34.34
N LYS A 117 -35.58 -8.46 -35.32
CA LYS A 117 -36.93 -9.02 -35.46
C LYS A 117 -36.86 -9.97 -36.66
N LYS A 118 -37.37 -11.20 -36.50
CA LYS A 118 -37.52 -12.32 -37.46
C LYS A 118 -36.48 -13.45 -37.36
N MET A 119 -36.90 -14.58 -36.80
CA MET A 119 -37.12 -15.85 -37.54
C MET A 119 -37.68 -16.88 -36.55
N TYR A 120 -38.94 -17.28 -36.77
CA TYR A 120 -39.56 -18.44 -36.12
C TYR A 120 -39.35 -19.65 -37.03
N GLY A 121 -39.01 -20.79 -36.43
CA GLY A 121 -39.13 -22.11 -37.05
C GLY A 121 -37.84 -22.94 -37.00
N HIS A 122 -37.55 -23.55 -35.85
CA HIS A 122 -36.87 -24.85 -35.66
C HIS A 122 -36.50 -25.04 -34.17
N GLU A 123 -37.50 -25.16 -33.28
CA GLU A 123 -37.25 -25.39 -31.83
C GLU A 123 -37.45 -26.85 -31.38
N GLU A 124 -38.13 -27.70 -32.14
CA GLU A 124 -38.42 -29.07 -31.68
C GLU A 124 -37.29 -30.08 -31.89
N GLU A 125 -36.47 -29.95 -32.94
CA GLU A 125 -35.34 -30.88 -33.17
C GLU A 125 -34.11 -30.56 -32.30
N SER A 126 -33.89 -29.29 -31.94
CA SER A 126 -32.80 -28.92 -31.02
C SER A 126 -33.07 -29.35 -29.58
N ALA A 127 -34.35 -29.36 -29.15
CA ALA A 127 -34.71 -29.82 -27.81
C ALA A 127 -34.46 -31.34 -27.63
N ARG A 128 -34.67 -32.14 -28.68
CA ARG A 128 -34.38 -33.58 -28.66
C ARG A 128 -32.88 -33.88 -28.66
N ALA A 129 -32.11 -33.19 -29.50
CA ALA A 129 -30.66 -33.37 -29.53
C ALA A 129 -29.98 -32.95 -28.21
N VAL A 130 -30.49 -31.89 -27.56
CA VAL A 130 -30.00 -31.46 -26.23
C VAL A 130 -30.40 -32.45 -25.14
N ALA A 131 -31.61 -33.02 -25.18
CA ALA A 131 -32.03 -34.04 -24.21
C ALA A 131 -31.18 -35.32 -24.29
N GLU A 132 -30.80 -35.73 -25.50
CA GLU A 132 -30.00 -36.95 -25.73
C GLU A 132 -28.53 -36.76 -25.29
N VAL A 133 -27.96 -35.58 -25.53
CA VAL A 133 -26.63 -35.20 -25.03
C VAL A 133 -26.61 -35.06 -23.50
N VAL A 134 -27.68 -34.52 -22.90
CA VAL A 134 -27.80 -34.38 -21.44
C VAL A 134 -27.94 -35.75 -20.77
N ALA A 135 -28.68 -36.69 -21.36
CA ALA A 135 -28.80 -38.07 -20.87
C ALA A 135 -27.47 -38.83 -20.96
N ALA A 136 -26.71 -38.65 -22.06
CA ALA A 136 -25.38 -39.26 -22.21
C ALA A 136 -24.33 -38.69 -21.24
N THR A 137 -24.45 -37.41 -20.87
CA THR A 137 -23.52 -36.74 -19.94
C THR A 137 -23.81 -37.11 -18.47
N ALA A 138 -25.06 -37.44 -18.14
CA ALA A 138 -25.45 -37.88 -16.80
C ALA A 138 -24.92 -39.29 -16.44
N ALA A 139 -24.64 -40.15 -17.41
CA ALA A 139 -24.08 -41.47 -17.19
C ALA A 139 -22.55 -41.48 -16.96
N ALA A 140 -21.85 -40.38 -17.24
CA ALA A 140 -20.37 -40.35 -17.31
C ALA A 140 -19.67 -39.57 -16.17
N THR A 141 -20.37 -39.10 -15.14
CA THR A 141 -19.75 -38.26 -14.10
C THR A 141 -20.06 -38.75 -12.68
N ASN A 142 -19.33 -39.78 -12.25
CA ASN A 142 -19.31 -40.22 -10.84
C ASN A 142 -18.14 -39.67 -10.01
N ASP A 143 -17.37 -38.70 -10.53
CA ASP A 143 -16.27 -38.05 -9.80
C ASP A 143 -16.26 -36.53 -10.00
N ASN A 144 -17.19 -35.82 -9.35
CA ASN A 144 -17.04 -34.41 -8.91
C ASN A 144 -18.31 -33.88 -8.23
N ILE A 145 -18.67 -34.46 -7.09
CA ILE A 145 -19.75 -33.97 -6.23
C ILE A 145 -19.17 -32.94 -5.26
N ASP A 146 -18.92 -31.71 -5.71
CA ASP A 146 -18.73 -30.59 -4.76
C ASP A 146 -18.98 -29.17 -5.34
N LYS A 147 -18.99 -29.03 -6.68
CA LYS A 147 -19.13 -27.71 -7.31
C LYS A 147 -20.56 -27.35 -7.76
N VAL A 148 -21.43 -28.34 -7.96
CA VAL A 148 -22.80 -28.12 -8.47
C VAL A 148 -23.82 -27.88 -7.35
N TYR A 149 -23.53 -28.28 -6.11
CA TYR A 149 -24.50 -28.25 -5.01
C TYR A 149 -24.77 -26.86 -4.40
N LYS A 150 -23.93 -25.85 -4.69
CA LYS A 150 -24.00 -24.55 -3.98
C LYS A 150 -24.84 -23.45 -4.64
N ARG A 151 -25.33 -23.65 -5.86
CA ARG A 151 -26.09 -22.60 -6.59
C ARG A 151 -27.58 -22.92 -6.78
N LYS A 152 -27.98 -24.19 -6.71
CA LYS A 152 -29.39 -24.61 -6.80
C LYS A 152 -30.19 -24.23 -5.56
N VAL A 153 -29.64 -24.46 -4.36
CA VAL A 153 -30.33 -24.18 -3.08
C VAL A 153 -30.68 -22.70 -2.90
N PHE A 154 -29.84 -21.78 -3.40
CA PHE A 154 -30.08 -20.33 -3.30
C PHE A 154 -31.31 -19.84 -4.08
N PHE A 155 -31.61 -20.43 -5.25
CA PHE A 155 -32.80 -20.06 -6.03
C PHE A 155 -34.02 -20.93 -5.70
N GLN A 156 -33.78 -22.15 -5.22
CA GLN A 156 -34.82 -23.08 -4.82
C GLN A 156 -35.48 -22.65 -3.49
N ASP A 157 -34.72 -22.12 -2.53
CA ASP A 157 -35.29 -21.56 -1.29
C ASP A 157 -36.07 -20.25 -1.51
N LEU A 158 -35.70 -19.47 -2.54
CA LEU A 158 -36.42 -18.24 -2.92
C LEU A 158 -37.70 -18.55 -3.71
N SER A 159 -37.71 -19.59 -4.56
CA SER A 159 -38.92 -20.04 -5.24
C SER A 159 -39.88 -20.78 -4.30
N GLU A 160 -39.37 -21.59 -3.37
CA GLU A 160 -40.17 -22.30 -2.37
C GLU A 160 -40.75 -21.36 -1.31
N ALA A 161 -40.10 -20.24 -1.00
CA ALA A 161 -40.68 -19.18 -0.16
C ALA A 161 -41.78 -18.36 -0.87
N THR A 162 -41.79 -18.33 -2.21
CA THR A 162 -42.86 -17.70 -3.01
C THR A 162 -44.02 -18.63 -3.37
N GLU A 163 -43.88 -19.94 -3.13
CA GLU A 163 -44.89 -20.96 -3.49
C GLU A 163 -45.60 -21.57 -2.27
N SER A 164 -45.76 -20.82 -1.17
CA SER A 164 -46.75 -21.19 -0.15
C SER A 164 -48.18 -20.94 -0.68
N PRO A 165 -49.13 -21.88 -0.50
CA PRO A 165 -50.49 -21.75 -1.02
C PRO A 165 -51.30 -20.86 -0.08
N LEU A 166 -51.07 -19.55 -0.15
CA LEU A 166 -52.05 -18.55 0.25
C LEU A 166 -52.58 -17.94 -1.04
N SER A 167 -53.73 -18.43 -1.49
CA SER A 167 -54.53 -17.83 -2.56
C SER A 167 -54.94 -16.42 -2.14
N GLY A 168 -54.12 -15.43 -2.49
CA GLY A 168 -54.32 -14.03 -2.13
C GLY A 168 -53.03 -13.25 -2.38
N GLN A 169 -52.81 -12.85 -3.63
CA GLN A 169 -51.62 -12.16 -4.08
C GLN A 169 -51.64 -10.70 -3.62
N GLU A 170 -51.37 -10.46 -2.33
CA GLU A 170 -50.93 -9.15 -1.84
C GLU A 170 -49.40 -9.19 -1.71
N SER A 171 -48.70 -8.27 -2.39
CA SER A 171 -47.26 -8.15 -2.26
C SER A 171 -46.91 -7.82 -0.81
N LEU A 172 -45.80 -8.33 -0.28
CA LEU A 172 -45.29 -7.96 1.04
C LEU A 172 -45.04 -6.44 1.17
N LEU A 173 -44.83 -5.75 0.03
CA LEU A 173 -44.81 -4.30 -0.05
C LEU A 173 -46.20 -3.66 0.10
N ASP A 174 -47.28 -4.32 -0.31
CA ASP A 174 -48.66 -3.83 -0.17
C ASP A 174 -49.14 -3.91 1.29
N LEU A 175 -48.70 -4.93 2.05
CA LEU A 175 -48.90 -5.03 3.50
C LEU A 175 -48.22 -3.89 4.29
N LEU A 176 -47.12 -3.34 3.76
CA LEU A 176 -46.37 -2.23 4.36
C LEU A 176 -46.79 -0.85 3.83
N ARG A 177 -47.49 -0.79 2.69
CA ARG A 177 -47.89 0.45 2.02
C ARG A 177 -49.30 0.87 2.40
N ILE A 178 -49.52 1.14 3.69
CA ILE A 178 -50.72 1.87 4.11
C ILE A 178 -50.41 3.35 3.94
N GLN A 179 -50.85 3.94 2.83
CA GLN A 179 -51.00 5.40 2.81
C GLN A 179 -52.06 5.76 3.85
N PRO A 180 -51.81 6.73 4.75
CA PRO A 180 -52.91 7.35 5.45
C PRO A 180 -53.80 7.93 4.36
N SER A 181 -54.99 7.35 4.17
CA SER A 181 -55.99 7.96 3.31
C SER A 181 -56.13 9.41 3.79
N ASN A 182 -55.88 10.37 2.90
CA ASN A 182 -56.06 11.79 3.13
C ASN A 182 -57.54 12.09 3.41
N ALA A 183 -58.05 11.64 4.56
CA ALA A 183 -59.28 12.12 5.13
C ALA A 183 -58.91 13.41 5.85
N SER A 184 -59.16 14.54 5.19
CA SER A 184 -59.15 15.86 5.80
C SER A 184 -60.15 15.88 6.96
N PHE A 185 -59.70 15.48 8.15
CA PHE A 185 -60.47 15.60 9.38
C PHE A 185 -60.40 17.06 9.82
N SER A 186 -61.45 17.81 9.51
CA SER A 186 -61.74 19.06 10.16
C SER A 186 -61.91 18.80 11.66
N SER A 187 -61.13 19.52 12.46
CA SER A 187 -61.10 19.45 13.91
C SER A 187 -62.40 20.00 14.50
N SER A 188 -63.41 19.16 14.67
CA SER A 188 -64.52 19.42 15.61
C SER A 188 -64.46 18.43 16.77
N SER A 189 -64.09 18.98 17.94
CA SER A 189 -63.97 18.28 19.21
C SER A 189 -65.34 17.91 19.80
N THR A 190 -65.97 16.86 19.26
CA THR A 190 -67.13 16.21 19.88
C THR A 190 -66.83 14.73 20.14
N SER A 191 -67.15 14.29 21.35
CA SER A 191 -66.72 13.03 21.96
C SER A 191 -67.15 11.79 21.16
N ASN A 192 -66.18 11.16 20.50
CA ASN A 192 -66.34 9.91 19.76
C ASN A 192 -66.36 8.71 20.71
N ASN A 193 -67.55 8.32 21.19
CA ASN A 193 -67.74 7.07 21.96
C ASN A 193 -68.33 5.91 21.15
N ASN A 194 -68.66 6.09 19.87
CA ASN A 194 -69.37 5.08 19.06
C ASN A 194 -68.49 4.49 17.94
N ILE A 195 -67.30 3.96 18.27
CA ILE A 195 -66.62 3.03 17.36
C ILE A 195 -67.33 1.67 17.49
N SER A 196 -67.95 1.20 16.41
CA SER A 196 -68.61 -0.12 16.35
C SER A 196 -67.67 -1.23 16.87
N PRO A 197 -68.16 -2.19 17.67
CA PRO A 197 -67.38 -3.36 18.09
C PRO A 197 -66.67 -4.07 16.93
N GLU A 198 -67.27 -4.08 15.74
CA GLU A 198 -66.69 -4.65 14.52
C GLU A 198 -65.44 -3.90 14.06
N ALA A 199 -65.45 -2.56 14.08
CA ALA A 199 -64.29 -1.75 13.71
C ALA A 199 -63.12 -1.94 14.69
N ARG A 200 -63.41 -2.13 15.99
CA ARG A 200 -62.39 -2.48 16.99
C ARG A 200 -61.81 -3.88 16.76
N HIS A 201 -62.65 -4.83 16.35
CA HIS A 201 -62.20 -6.19 16.00
C HIS A 201 -61.29 -6.17 14.77
N HIS A 202 -61.67 -5.46 13.70
CA HIS A 202 -60.85 -5.31 12.50
C HIS A 202 -59.51 -4.64 12.79
N LEU A 203 -59.49 -3.57 13.60
CA LEU A 203 -58.24 -2.90 13.98
C LEU A 203 -57.32 -3.84 14.79
N ARG A 204 -57.86 -4.62 15.73
CA ARG A 204 -57.07 -5.62 16.49
C ARG A 204 -56.52 -6.71 15.57
N GLN A 205 -57.33 -7.21 14.65
CA GLN A 205 -56.91 -8.21 13.68
C GLN A 205 -55.80 -7.66 12.76
N GLN A 206 -55.92 -6.41 12.31
CA GLN A 206 -54.91 -5.73 11.50
C GLN A 206 -53.60 -5.53 12.29
N GLN A 207 -53.68 -5.06 13.53
CA GLN A 207 -52.51 -4.92 14.40
C GLN A 207 -51.83 -6.27 14.68
N GLN A 208 -52.61 -7.36 14.84
CA GLN A 208 -52.07 -8.69 15.01
C GLN A 208 -51.35 -9.17 13.74
N ARG A 209 -51.90 -8.94 12.55
CA ARG A 209 -51.23 -9.24 11.27
C ARG A 209 -49.94 -8.44 11.10
N GLN A 210 -49.95 -7.15 11.46
CA GLN A 210 -48.75 -6.31 11.43
C GLN A 210 -47.67 -6.82 12.39
N ARG A 211 -48.03 -7.22 13.61
CA ARG A 211 -47.09 -7.82 14.56
C ARG A 211 -46.50 -9.12 14.04
N GLN A 212 -47.32 -10.01 13.49
CA GLN A 212 -46.86 -11.26 12.88
C GLN A 212 -45.94 -11.02 11.67
N ALA A 213 -46.25 -10.03 10.84
CA ALA A 213 -45.41 -9.65 9.71
C ALA A 213 -44.06 -9.09 10.16
N ILE A 214 -44.05 -8.20 11.16
CA ILE A 214 -42.81 -7.67 11.75
C ILE A 214 -41.99 -8.80 12.37
N GLU A 215 -42.60 -9.69 13.14
CA GLU A 215 -41.93 -10.83 13.76
C GLU A 215 -41.32 -11.77 12.71
N THR A 216 -42.05 -12.06 11.63
CA THR A 216 -41.55 -12.88 10.50
C THR A 216 -40.37 -12.20 9.81
N LEU A 217 -40.44 -10.89 9.58
CA LEU A 217 -39.35 -10.12 8.99
C LEU A 217 -38.12 -10.07 9.89
N THR A 218 -38.30 -9.93 11.20
CA THR A 218 -37.21 -10.01 12.19
C THR A 218 -36.56 -11.40 12.16
N GLN A 219 -37.35 -12.48 12.16
CA GLN A 219 -36.81 -13.85 12.07
C GLN A 219 -36.05 -14.10 10.77
N LEU A 220 -36.55 -13.61 9.63
CA LEU A 220 -35.84 -13.69 8.34
C LEU A 220 -34.53 -12.90 8.35
N TYR A 221 -34.55 -11.68 8.91
CA TYR A 221 -33.35 -10.86 9.05
C TYR A 221 -32.30 -11.53 9.94
N ASP A 222 -32.70 -12.09 11.08
CA ASP A 222 -31.80 -12.81 11.98
C ASP A 222 -31.23 -14.08 11.31
N LYS A 223 -32.05 -14.85 10.60
CA LYS A 223 -31.58 -16.01 9.82
C LYS A 223 -30.56 -15.59 8.75
N GLN A 224 -30.80 -14.50 8.04
CA GLN A 224 -29.86 -13.96 7.06
C GLN A 224 -28.55 -13.49 7.72
N ARG A 225 -28.65 -12.83 8.89
CA ARG A 225 -27.49 -12.38 9.66
C ARG A 225 -26.64 -13.56 10.15
N GLU A 226 -27.25 -14.61 10.67
CA GLU A 226 -26.53 -15.82 11.10
C GLU A 226 -25.91 -16.57 9.92
N GLN A 227 -26.62 -16.68 8.79
CA GLN A 227 -26.05 -17.27 7.58
C GLN A 227 -24.85 -16.46 7.05
N ALA A 228 -24.91 -15.13 7.11
CA ALA A 228 -23.80 -14.25 6.74
C ALA A 228 -22.59 -14.44 7.66
N LYS A 229 -22.80 -14.54 8.99
CA LYS A 229 -21.74 -14.88 9.95
C LYS A 229 -21.12 -16.24 9.66
N PHE A 230 -21.94 -17.28 9.41
CA PHE A 230 -21.44 -18.62 9.08
C PHE A 230 -20.59 -18.62 7.80
N ASN A 231 -21.06 -17.96 6.74
CA ASN A 231 -20.32 -17.82 5.49
C ASN A 231 -19.00 -17.04 5.69
N HIS A 232 -19.02 -16.02 6.55
CA HIS A 232 -17.82 -15.25 6.91
C HIS A 232 -16.78 -16.12 7.62
N ILE A 233 -17.18 -16.87 8.66
CA ILE A 233 -16.30 -17.81 9.39
C ILE A 233 -15.70 -18.84 8.43
N LYS A 234 -16.53 -19.47 7.59
CA LYS A 234 -16.06 -20.45 6.61
C LYS A 234 -15.07 -19.86 5.61
N THR A 235 -15.25 -18.60 5.23
CA THR A 235 -14.34 -17.89 4.33
C THR A 235 -12.99 -17.62 5.00
N LEU A 236 -12.98 -17.27 6.30
CA LEU A 236 -11.76 -17.14 7.10
C LEU A 236 -11.00 -18.46 7.19
N GLU A 237 -11.67 -19.56 7.53
CA GLU A 237 -11.03 -20.87 7.65
C GLU A 237 -10.38 -21.32 6.34
N ILE A 238 -11.06 -21.12 5.21
CA ILE A 238 -10.52 -21.41 3.87
C ILE A 238 -9.30 -20.54 3.59
N TYR A 239 -9.36 -19.25 3.95
CA TYR A 239 -8.26 -18.31 3.77
C TYR A 239 -7.04 -18.69 4.61
N GLU A 240 -7.22 -18.91 5.92
CA GLU A 240 -6.15 -19.35 6.82
C GLU A 240 -5.50 -20.65 6.36
N THR A 241 -6.30 -21.61 5.88
CA THR A 241 -5.80 -22.86 5.31
C THR A 241 -4.92 -22.61 4.08
N ARG A 242 -5.31 -21.66 3.21
CA ARG A 242 -4.49 -21.26 2.05
C ARG A 242 -3.18 -20.59 2.48
N VAL A 243 -3.22 -19.72 3.49
CA VAL A 243 -2.01 -19.08 4.03
C VAL A 243 -1.07 -20.13 4.63
N LYS A 244 -1.56 -21.01 5.49
CA LYS A 244 -0.80 -22.13 6.07
C LYS A 244 -0.15 -22.98 4.98
N ARG A 245 -0.92 -23.39 3.96
CA ARG A 245 -0.39 -24.16 2.83
C ARG A 245 0.70 -23.39 2.05
N ALA A 246 0.53 -22.10 1.83
CA ALA A 246 1.50 -21.28 1.11
C ALA A 246 2.82 -21.12 1.90
N VAL A 247 2.74 -21.01 3.22
CA VAL A 247 3.90 -21.00 4.13
C VAL A 247 4.61 -22.35 4.10
N GLU A 248 3.89 -23.47 4.18
CA GLU A 248 4.52 -24.80 4.11
C GLU A 248 5.22 -25.03 2.75
N VAL A 249 4.62 -24.59 1.64
CA VAL A 249 5.28 -24.60 0.33
C VAL A 249 6.54 -23.73 0.32
N ALA A 250 6.51 -22.56 0.97
CA ALA A 250 7.68 -21.70 1.10
C ALA A 250 8.79 -22.36 1.93
N LYS A 251 8.47 -23.02 3.05
CA LYS A 251 9.43 -23.79 3.86
C LYS A 251 10.12 -24.89 3.05
N VAL A 252 9.35 -25.68 2.30
CA VAL A 252 9.91 -26.71 1.41
C VAL A 252 10.80 -26.08 0.32
N PHE A 253 10.39 -24.93 -0.22
CA PHE A 253 11.18 -24.20 -1.20
C PHE A 253 12.50 -23.69 -0.62
N ILE A 254 12.48 -23.11 0.58
CA ILE A 254 13.65 -22.64 1.33
C ILE A 254 14.62 -23.79 1.55
N ALA A 255 14.14 -24.92 2.11
CA ALA A 255 14.97 -26.10 2.35
C ALA A 255 15.67 -26.61 1.07
N LYS A 256 15.03 -26.46 -0.09
CA LYS A 256 15.57 -26.86 -1.40
C LYS A 256 16.51 -25.83 -2.05
N LYS A 257 16.30 -24.53 -1.79
CA LYS A 257 16.91 -23.44 -2.58
C LYS A 257 17.86 -22.53 -1.80
N MET A 258 17.75 -22.49 -0.48
CA MET A 258 18.77 -21.83 0.34
C MET A 258 19.98 -22.73 0.48
N LEU A 259 21.16 -22.11 0.48
CA LEU A 259 22.41 -22.83 0.69
C LEU A 259 22.40 -23.44 2.11
N PRO A 260 22.90 -24.67 2.31
CA PRO A 260 22.89 -25.32 3.63
C PRO A 260 23.58 -24.50 4.73
N GLU A 261 24.64 -23.76 4.37
CA GLU A 261 25.34 -22.80 5.24
C GLU A 261 24.44 -21.72 5.84
N TYR A 262 23.29 -21.44 5.21
CA TYR A 262 22.33 -20.44 5.67
C TYR A 262 21.22 -21.02 6.57
N GLN A 263 21.12 -22.34 6.68
CA GLN A 263 20.11 -22.97 7.56
C GLN A 263 20.44 -22.81 9.05
N ILE A 264 21.69 -22.46 9.38
CA ILE A 264 22.15 -22.18 10.76
C ILE A 264 21.56 -20.85 11.29
N PHE A 265 20.95 -20.04 10.42
CA PHE A 265 20.49 -18.71 10.78
C PHE A 265 19.22 -18.67 11.65
N GLU A 266 18.59 -19.80 11.95
CA GLU A 266 17.61 -19.82 13.06
C GLU A 266 18.25 -19.43 14.39
N ALA A 267 19.55 -19.66 14.54
CA ALA A 267 20.30 -19.36 15.75
C ALA A 267 20.97 -17.98 15.75
N ARG A 268 21.01 -17.24 14.64
CA ARG A 268 21.70 -15.94 14.60
C ARG A 268 21.16 -14.98 13.54
N ILE A 269 21.32 -13.69 13.78
CA ILE A 269 21.03 -12.63 12.80
C ILE A 269 22.37 -12.02 12.33
N PRO A 270 22.86 -12.33 11.12
CA PRO A 270 24.12 -11.76 10.66
C PRO A 270 24.04 -10.23 10.53
N GLY A 271 25.16 -9.58 10.81
CA GLY A 271 25.25 -8.11 10.90
C GLY A 271 24.95 -7.56 12.30
N THR A 272 24.54 -8.41 13.24
CA THR A 272 24.39 -8.11 14.68
C THR A 272 25.23 -9.09 15.51
N THR A 273 25.25 -8.90 16.83
CA THR A 273 25.81 -9.82 17.83
C THR A 273 24.73 -10.74 18.44
N LEU A 274 23.54 -10.80 17.83
CA LEU A 274 22.51 -11.78 18.15
C LEU A 274 22.92 -13.13 17.54
N ASP A 275 23.82 -13.83 18.21
CA ASP A 275 24.53 -15.02 17.72
C ASP A 275 24.03 -16.34 18.33
N SER A 276 22.99 -16.27 19.16
CA SER A 276 22.35 -17.44 19.78
C SER A 276 20.84 -17.48 19.51
N VAL A 277 20.30 -18.71 19.55
CA VAL A 277 18.85 -18.98 19.43
C VAL A 277 18.07 -18.18 20.48
N GLU A 278 18.59 -18.12 21.70
CA GLU A 278 17.94 -17.43 22.81
C GLU A 278 17.84 -15.92 22.55
N LYS A 279 18.96 -15.27 22.18
CA LYS A 279 18.97 -13.85 21.84
C LYS A 279 18.07 -13.55 20.64
N THR A 280 18.13 -14.38 19.60
CA THR A 280 17.31 -14.22 18.40
C THR A 280 15.81 -14.37 18.72
N ARG A 281 15.44 -15.37 19.53
CA ARG A 281 14.06 -15.56 20.00
C ARG A 281 13.60 -14.38 20.84
N ARG A 282 14.41 -13.95 21.81
CA ARG A 282 14.10 -12.82 22.69
C ARG A 282 13.87 -11.54 21.89
N PHE A 283 14.75 -11.24 20.94
CA PHE A 283 14.58 -10.12 20.01
C PHE A 283 13.25 -10.21 19.25
N ARG A 284 12.93 -11.37 18.66
CA ARG A 284 11.68 -11.56 17.90
C ARG A 284 10.43 -11.42 18.78
N GLU A 285 10.47 -11.89 20.02
CA GLU A 285 9.39 -11.70 21.00
C GLU A 285 9.16 -10.21 21.29
N LEU A 286 10.23 -9.46 21.60
CA LEU A 286 10.14 -8.01 21.84
C LEU A 286 9.60 -7.26 20.62
N MET A 287 10.05 -7.61 19.42
CA MET A 287 9.55 -7.00 18.18
C MET A 287 8.08 -7.33 17.91
N SER A 288 7.66 -8.58 18.16
CA SER A 288 6.25 -8.99 18.02
C SER A 288 5.36 -8.26 19.04
N GLU A 289 5.81 -8.15 20.29
CA GLU A 289 5.12 -7.37 21.32
C GLU A 289 4.98 -5.90 20.92
N ALA A 290 6.03 -5.30 20.36
CA ALA A 290 6.05 -3.88 20.02
C ALA A 290 5.21 -3.53 18.77
N LEU A 291 5.21 -4.40 17.76
CA LEU A 291 4.67 -4.09 16.44
C LEU A 291 3.37 -4.83 16.09
N ASP A 292 3.20 -6.06 16.58
CA ASP A 292 2.00 -6.85 16.26
C ASP A 292 0.82 -6.48 17.18
N ARG A 293 1.10 -5.81 18.31
CA ARG A 293 0.09 -5.43 19.30
C ARG A 293 0.30 -3.99 19.72
N GLY A 294 -0.66 -3.14 19.42
CA GLY A 294 -0.64 -1.75 19.83
C GLY A 294 -1.89 -1.02 19.40
N ARG A 295 -1.87 0.29 19.60
CA ARG A 295 -2.95 1.18 19.23
C ARG A 295 -2.38 2.50 18.75
N TRP A 296 -3.16 3.17 17.91
CA TRP A 296 -2.90 4.56 17.58
C TRP A 296 -3.41 5.46 18.70
N VAL A 297 -2.54 6.33 19.19
CA VAL A 297 -2.87 7.34 20.20
C VAL A 297 -2.88 8.69 19.52
N TYR A 298 -3.97 9.44 19.71
CA TYR A 298 -4.07 10.83 19.24
C TYR A 298 -3.44 11.75 20.28
N GLU A 299 -2.50 12.57 19.83
CA GLU A 299 -1.77 13.52 20.64
C GLU A 299 -1.88 14.90 19.97
N PRO A 300 -2.86 15.73 20.36
CA PRO A 300 -3.16 16.99 19.67
C PRO A 300 -2.01 18.01 19.75
N GLU A 301 -1.23 17.93 20.83
CA GLU A 301 -0.06 18.77 21.12
C GLU A 301 1.23 18.21 20.51
N ARG A 302 1.15 17.13 19.73
CA ARG A 302 2.32 16.59 19.04
C ARG A 302 2.75 17.56 17.96
N ASP A 303 3.64 18.45 18.35
CA ASP A 303 4.28 19.40 17.46
C ASP A 303 5.20 18.63 16.53
N TYR A 304 4.73 18.43 15.30
CA TYR A 304 5.67 18.23 14.21
C TYR A 304 6.47 19.53 14.07
N PRO A 305 7.81 19.45 13.92
CA PRO A 305 8.64 20.63 13.75
C PRO A 305 7.96 21.56 12.76
N ASP A 306 7.64 22.79 13.18
CA ASP A 306 6.93 23.74 12.34
C ASP A 306 7.82 23.97 11.12
N PHE A 307 7.45 23.31 10.03
CA PHE A 307 8.19 23.32 8.80
C PHE A 307 7.99 24.72 8.26
N GLY A 308 8.89 25.65 8.59
CA GLY A 308 8.81 27.05 8.14
C GLY A 308 8.31 27.06 6.70
N GLY A 309 7.05 27.48 6.55
CA GLY A 309 6.10 26.90 5.59
C GLY A 309 6.70 26.46 4.25
N ALA A 310 6.03 25.49 3.62
CA ALA A 310 6.01 25.40 2.16
C ALA A 310 5.64 26.74 1.46
N THR A 311 5.38 27.83 2.19
CA THR A 311 5.37 29.22 1.75
C THR A 311 6.71 29.70 1.17
N GLY A 312 7.86 29.12 1.56
CA GLY A 312 9.16 29.36 0.90
C GLY A 312 9.31 28.67 -0.46
N TRP A 313 8.45 27.69 -0.76
CA TRP A 313 8.38 27.07 -2.09
C TRP A 313 7.67 28.03 -3.04
N ASN A 314 8.47 28.76 -3.79
CA ASN A 314 8.05 29.84 -4.66
C ASN A 314 7.06 29.33 -5.72
N LYS A 315 5.74 29.44 -5.45
CA LYS A 315 4.61 28.97 -6.30
C LYS A 315 4.71 29.43 -7.77
N LYS A 316 5.50 30.47 -8.06
CA LYS A 316 5.69 31.05 -9.40
C LYS A 316 6.63 30.27 -10.32
N LYS A 317 7.44 29.32 -9.83
CA LYS A 317 8.43 28.59 -10.66
C LYS A 317 8.10 27.13 -10.96
N GLN A 318 7.04 26.57 -10.39
CA GLN A 318 6.65 25.19 -10.69
C GLN A 318 5.93 25.12 -12.03
N GLY A 319 6.56 24.46 -13.00
CA GLY A 319 5.83 23.92 -14.15
C GLY A 319 4.80 22.89 -13.67
N GLU A 320 3.79 22.57 -14.48
CA GLU A 320 2.70 21.64 -14.11
C GLU A 320 3.20 20.28 -13.59
N ARG A 321 4.39 19.81 -14.03
CA ARG A 321 5.00 18.56 -13.57
C ARG A 321 5.42 18.54 -12.09
N ASP A 322 5.70 19.70 -11.50
CA ASP A 322 6.10 19.78 -10.08
C ASP A 322 4.89 19.89 -9.13
N ARG A 323 3.68 20.13 -9.67
CA ARG A 323 2.46 20.21 -8.86
C ARG A 323 2.06 18.86 -8.29
N ASP A 324 2.27 17.77 -9.02
CA ASP A 324 1.92 16.43 -8.55
C ASP A 324 2.81 16.02 -7.37
N VAL A 325 4.11 16.35 -7.41
CA VAL A 325 5.05 16.14 -6.29
C VAL A 325 4.72 17.03 -5.08
N ALA A 326 4.15 18.22 -5.32
CA ALA A 326 3.76 19.14 -4.26
C ALA A 326 2.47 18.72 -3.54
N ILE A 327 1.54 18.02 -4.22
CA ILE A 327 0.31 17.49 -3.61
C ILE A 327 0.63 16.40 -2.58
N ASP A 328 1.62 15.55 -2.85
CA ASP A 328 2.10 14.53 -1.91
C ASP A 328 2.79 15.11 -0.66
N ARG A 329 3.16 16.39 -0.71
CA ARG A 329 3.90 17.10 0.35
C ARG A 329 3.08 18.16 1.07
N ALA A 330 1.79 18.31 0.75
CA ALA A 330 0.93 19.19 1.51
C ALA A 330 0.85 18.65 2.96
N PRO A 331 1.27 19.42 3.98
CA PRO A 331 1.24 18.94 5.34
C PRO A 331 -0.21 18.68 5.73
N PHE A 332 -0.50 17.44 6.13
CA PHE A 332 -1.76 17.07 6.76
C PHE A 332 -1.50 16.94 8.26
N PRO A 333 -1.57 18.04 9.02
CA PRO A 333 -1.18 18.05 10.43
C PRO A 333 -1.97 17.02 11.24
N GLU A 334 -3.22 16.72 10.88
CA GLU A 334 -4.04 15.75 11.60
C GLU A 334 -3.54 14.31 11.51
N ALA A 335 -2.96 13.89 10.38
CA ALA A 335 -2.46 12.51 10.26
C ALA A 335 -1.18 12.30 11.10
N GLY A 336 -0.38 13.35 11.28
CA GLY A 336 0.84 13.35 12.10
C GLY A 336 0.60 13.38 13.61
N LYS A 337 -0.59 13.82 14.05
CA LYS A 337 -0.97 13.83 15.48
C LYS A 337 -1.19 12.44 16.07
N TYR A 338 -1.19 11.39 15.26
CA TYR A 338 -1.29 10.02 15.74
C TYR A 338 0.09 9.38 15.82
N HIS A 339 0.39 8.72 16.95
CA HIS A 339 1.59 7.90 17.10
C HIS A 339 1.22 6.44 17.45
N TRP A 340 2.12 5.51 17.16
CA TRP A 340 1.92 4.10 17.53
C TRP A 340 2.36 3.88 18.97
N GLU A 341 1.46 3.38 19.81
CA GLU A 341 1.76 2.95 21.17
C GLU A 341 1.63 1.41 21.24
N PRO A 342 2.73 0.67 21.51
CA PRO A 342 2.67 -0.75 21.77
C PRO A 342 1.70 -1.07 22.90
N SER A 343 1.05 -2.22 22.81
CA SER A 343 0.17 -2.66 23.89
C SER A 343 1.03 -2.86 25.15
N PRO A 344 0.70 -2.21 26.29
CA PRO A 344 1.42 -2.47 27.53
C PRO A 344 1.34 -3.97 27.78
N ARG A 345 2.48 -4.58 28.11
CA ARG A 345 2.51 -5.99 28.48
C ARG A 345 1.36 -6.22 29.46
N LEU A 346 0.51 -7.19 29.12
CA LEU A 346 -0.18 -7.95 30.15
C LEU A 346 0.93 -8.71 30.89
N THR A 347 1.80 -7.99 31.62
CA THR A 347 2.54 -8.62 32.68
C THR A 347 1.44 -9.26 33.52
N PRO A 348 1.44 -10.59 33.69
CA PRO A 348 0.46 -11.24 34.55
C PRO A 348 0.43 -10.41 35.81
N ALA A 349 -0.74 -9.83 36.11
CA ALA A 349 -0.90 -8.93 37.23
C ALA A 349 -0.19 -9.62 38.38
N LYS A 350 0.95 -9.07 38.80
CA LYS A 350 1.71 -9.66 39.90
C LYS A 350 0.68 -9.61 41.02
N ASP A 351 0.19 -10.76 41.46
CA ASP A 351 -0.91 -10.91 42.41
C ASP A 351 -0.53 -10.16 43.69
N THR A 352 -0.68 -8.83 43.69
CA THR A 352 -0.65 -8.00 44.86
C THR A 352 -2.07 -8.02 45.36
N SER A 353 -2.44 -9.16 45.93
CA SER A 353 -3.44 -9.19 46.98
C SER A 353 -3.02 -8.15 48.03
N GLU A 354 -3.98 -7.32 48.43
CA GLU A 354 -3.96 -6.43 49.60
C GLU A 354 -3.36 -5.04 49.36
N GLY A 355 -4.22 -4.15 48.87
CA GLY A 355 -4.04 -2.71 48.98
C GLY A 355 -4.93 -1.95 48.02
N GLU A 356 -6.16 -1.62 48.42
CA GLU A 356 -7.03 -0.64 47.75
C GLU A 356 -6.41 0.76 47.85
N GLY A 357 -5.29 0.98 47.16
CA GLY A 357 -4.68 2.28 46.95
C GLY A 357 -4.93 2.69 45.52
N GLU A 358 -5.73 3.73 45.32
CA GLU A 358 -5.98 4.40 44.04
C GLU A 358 -4.66 4.57 43.26
N VAL A 359 -4.43 3.70 42.28
CA VAL A 359 -3.25 3.78 41.41
C VAL A 359 -3.45 4.98 40.50
N ARG A 360 -3.05 6.15 40.98
CA ARG A 360 -2.76 7.31 40.13
C ARG A 360 -1.67 6.87 39.16
N THR A 361 -2.08 6.51 37.95
CA THR A 361 -1.23 6.50 36.75
C THR A 361 -0.76 7.92 36.52
N THR A 362 0.29 8.33 37.22
CA THR A 362 1.07 9.50 36.83
C THR A 362 1.69 9.17 35.49
N THR A 363 1.14 9.79 34.45
CA THR A 363 1.71 9.93 33.11
C THR A 363 3.02 10.71 33.22
N ALA A 364 4.07 10.07 33.74
CA ALA A 364 5.43 10.57 33.63
C ALA A 364 5.93 10.17 32.24
N THR A 365 5.84 11.13 31.32
CA THR A 365 6.27 11.05 29.92
C THR A 365 7.78 10.87 29.73
N THR A 366 8.54 10.60 30.78
CA THR A 366 9.99 10.41 30.72
C THR A 366 10.44 9.38 31.75
N GLY A 367 10.64 8.13 31.33
CA GLY A 367 11.43 7.17 32.11
C GLY A 367 10.66 6.12 32.92
N GLY A 368 9.48 5.67 32.46
CA GLY A 368 8.95 4.38 32.91
C GLY A 368 9.99 3.27 32.71
N VAL A 369 10.21 2.45 33.74
CA VAL A 369 11.18 1.35 33.81
C VAL A 369 10.87 0.34 32.68
N GLY A 370 11.44 0.60 31.52
CA GLY A 370 11.13 -0.06 30.26
C GLY A 370 11.75 0.67 29.08
N GLY A 371 11.59 2.01 28.99
CA GLY A 371 12.34 2.96 28.13
C GLY A 371 12.65 2.61 26.66
N TRP A 372 12.18 1.48 26.14
CA TRP A 372 12.61 0.90 24.88
C TRP A 372 11.86 1.50 23.69
N HIS A 373 10.67 2.05 23.92
CA HIS A 373 9.80 2.58 22.87
C HIS A 373 9.93 4.09 22.84
N ALA A 374 10.58 4.61 21.82
CA ALA A 374 10.58 6.03 21.53
C ALA A 374 9.36 6.39 20.67
N THR A 375 8.79 7.58 20.91
CA THR A 375 7.75 8.20 20.08
C THR A 375 8.34 9.13 19.01
N ARG A 376 9.66 9.33 19.02
CA ARG A 376 10.42 10.14 18.07
C ARG A 376 11.84 9.61 17.95
N ILE A 377 12.44 9.75 16.77
CA ILE A 377 13.86 9.42 16.57
C ILE A 377 14.72 10.45 17.31
N GLN A 378 15.69 9.96 18.07
CA GLN A 378 16.75 10.78 18.65
C GLN A 378 18.00 10.63 17.75
N PRO A 379 18.35 11.64 16.91
CA PRO A 379 19.36 11.47 15.86
C PRO A 379 20.72 10.99 16.39
N GLU A 380 21.19 11.54 17.51
CA GLU A 380 22.48 11.17 18.11
C GLU A 380 22.46 9.72 18.61
N GLU A 381 21.37 9.30 19.27
CA GLU A 381 21.20 7.93 19.72
C GLU A 381 21.11 6.96 18.54
N PHE A 382 20.36 7.32 17.50
CA PHE A 382 20.23 6.48 16.30
C PHE A 382 21.57 6.32 15.60
N CYS A 383 22.32 7.41 15.44
CA CYS A 383 23.66 7.38 14.87
C CYS A 383 24.65 6.56 15.68
N ARG A 384 24.56 6.60 17.02
CA ARG A 384 25.36 5.76 17.91
C ARG A 384 25.03 4.28 17.72
N ILE A 385 23.74 3.92 17.65
CA ILE A 385 23.30 2.53 17.49
C ILE A 385 23.68 1.97 16.11
N LEU A 386 23.54 2.77 15.05
CA LEU A 386 23.93 2.36 13.71
C LEU A 386 25.45 2.15 13.58
N GLY A 387 26.25 2.88 14.36
CA GLY A 387 27.71 2.80 14.30
C GLY A 387 28.21 3.24 12.93
N THR A 388 28.81 2.32 12.17
CA THR A 388 29.30 2.56 10.79
C THR A 388 28.46 1.89 9.70
N ARG A 389 27.25 1.42 10.05
CA ARG A 389 26.38 0.70 9.11
C ARG A 389 25.58 1.67 8.24
N HIS A 390 25.83 1.68 6.94
CA HIS A 390 24.94 2.38 6.00
C HIS A 390 23.58 1.68 5.89
N ILE A 391 22.53 2.42 5.55
CA ILE A 391 21.19 1.89 5.30
C ILE A 391 20.89 1.97 3.81
N VAL A 392 20.55 0.84 3.20
CA VAL A 392 20.14 0.74 1.80
C VAL A 392 18.70 0.24 1.75
N LEU A 393 17.78 1.14 1.37
CA LEU A 393 16.38 0.81 1.12
C LEU A 393 16.22 0.34 -0.31
N VAL A 394 15.74 -0.88 -0.52
CA VAL A 394 15.55 -1.49 -1.83
C VAL A 394 14.11 -1.92 -1.98
N GLY A 395 13.40 -1.26 -2.88
CA GLY A 395 11.98 -1.49 -3.03
C GLY A 395 11.31 -0.51 -3.95
N ASP A 396 10.01 -0.36 -3.76
CA ASP A 396 9.15 0.47 -4.58
C ASP A 396 9.00 1.92 -4.07
N LEU A 397 8.03 2.66 -4.61
CA LEU A 397 7.77 4.03 -4.20
C LEU A 397 7.34 4.15 -2.73
N ILE A 398 6.76 3.11 -2.11
CA ILE A 398 6.47 3.13 -0.67
C ILE A 398 7.78 3.09 0.15
N HIS A 399 8.80 2.38 -0.34
CA HIS A 399 10.14 2.45 0.25
C HIS A 399 10.79 3.83 0.08
N TRP A 400 10.50 4.54 -1.00
CA TRP A 400 10.93 5.93 -1.16
C TRP A 400 10.23 6.87 -0.16
N GLN A 401 8.95 6.65 0.15
CA GLN A 401 8.28 7.42 1.22
C GLN A 401 8.91 7.17 2.60
N LEU A 402 9.31 5.92 2.89
CA LEU A 402 10.08 5.59 4.09
C LEU A 402 11.44 6.30 4.10
N HIS A 403 12.17 6.29 2.97
CA HIS A 403 13.44 7.01 2.81
C HIS A 403 13.29 8.48 3.24
N ASP A 404 12.31 9.15 2.65
CA ASP A 404 12.03 10.55 2.91
C ASP A 404 11.60 10.78 4.37
N SER A 405 10.85 9.85 4.97
CA SER A 405 10.42 9.94 6.37
C SER A 405 11.60 9.78 7.35
N ILE A 406 12.55 8.89 7.05
CA ILE A 406 13.79 8.76 7.83
C ILE A 406 14.60 10.06 7.75
N MET A 407 14.80 10.61 6.55
CA MET A 407 15.49 11.89 6.38
C MET A 407 14.79 13.00 7.16
N TYR A 408 13.47 13.03 7.10
CA TYR A 408 12.68 14.02 7.79
C TYR A 408 12.83 13.96 9.32
N ASN A 409 12.92 12.76 9.89
CA ASN A 409 13.08 12.57 11.33
C ASN A 409 14.52 12.78 11.82
N MET A 410 15.51 12.83 10.92
CA MET A 410 16.94 12.92 11.25
C MET A 410 17.53 14.33 11.15
N PHE A 411 16.87 15.24 10.43
CA PHE A 411 17.39 16.58 10.16
C PHE A 411 16.35 17.65 10.46
N ASP A 412 16.78 18.71 11.16
CA ASP A 412 15.93 19.89 11.40
C ASP A 412 15.58 20.63 10.11
N ASN A 413 16.43 20.50 9.08
CA ASN A 413 16.19 21.06 7.75
C ASN A 413 15.80 19.95 6.78
N PRO A 414 14.67 20.08 6.05
CA PRO A 414 14.21 19.05 5.13
C PRO A 414 15.21 18.88 3.98
N GLN A 415 16.00 17.81 4.04
CA GLN A 415 16.80 17.32 2.93
C GLN A 415 15.85 16.61 1.96
N ALA A 416 15.21 17.37 1.07
CA ALA A 416 14.34 16.78 0.06
C ALA A 416 15.19 16.09 -1.01
N CYS A 417 14.97 14.80 -1.20
CA CYS A 417 15.42 14.16 -2.43
C CYS A 417 14.49 14.59 -3.59
N TYR A 418 15.08 14.99 -4.72
CA TYR A 418 14.33 15.42 -5.91
C TYR A 418 13.94 14.21 -6.75
N GLY A 419 12.95 13.46 -6.26
CA GLY A 419 12.43 12.26 -6.92
C GLY A 419 13.26 10.99 -6.69
N ASP A 420 12.64 9.85 -6.98
CA ASP A 420 13.16 8.50 -6.78
C ASP A 420 14.48 8.23 -7.53
N LEU A 421 14.58 8.73 -8.77
CA LEU A 421 15.75 8.57 -9.64
C LEU A 421 16.98 9.34 -9.15
N ALA A 422 16.78 10.53 -8.57
CA ALA A 422 17.88 11.34 -8.07
C ALA A 422 18.55 10.70 -6.85
N CYS A 423 17.77 10.05 -5.97
CA CYS A 423 18.33 9.37 -4.79
C CYS A 423 19.17 8.14 -5.20
N HIS A 424 18.85 7.52 -6.34
CA HIS A 424 19.57 6.34 -6.83
C HIS A 424 20.98 6.67 -7.35
N LEU A 425 21.12 7.73 -8.15
CA LEU A 425 22.36 8.07 -8.84
C LEU A 425 23.43 8.71 -7.93
N GLY A 426 23.06 9.09 -6.70
CA GLY A 426 23.95 9.73 -5.73
C GLY A 426 24.70 8.77 -4.81
N VAL A 427 25.62 9.34 -4.02
CA VAL A 427 26.46 8.66 -3.02
C VAL A 427 25.67 8.32 -1.72
N GLY A 428 24.34 8.28 -1.79
CA GLY A 428 23.46 8.28 -0.61
C GLY A 428 23.48 9.62 0.14
N HIS A 429 22.44 9.86 0.93
CA HIS A 429 22.37 11.02 1.81
C HIS A 429 23.18 10.75 3.08
N PRO A 430 23.97 11.72 3.57
CA PRO A 430 24.55 11.58 4.90
C PRO A 430 23.39 11.50 5.89
N LEU A 431 23.39 10.47 6.74
CA LEU A 431 22.41 10.25 7.79
C LEU A 431 23.00 10.64 9.15
N CYS A 432 24.30 10.36 9.34
CA CYS A 432 25.03 10.69 10.56
C CYS A 432 26.27 11.51 10.26
N PRO A 433 26.64 12.45 11.15
CA PRO A 433 27.88 13.20 11.02
C PRO A 433 29.11 12.28 11.18
N LEU A 434 30.28 12.83 10.83
CA LEU A 434 31.56 12.20 11.16
C LEU A 434 31.71 12.04 12.69
N PRO A 435 32.41 10.98 13.15
CA PRO A 435 33.21 10.04 12.38
C PRO A 435 32.45 8.85 11.77
N ASN A 436 31.15 8.70 12.06
CA ASN A 436 30.38 7.54 11.64
C ASN A 436 30.12 7.51 10.12
N ASP A 437 29.90 8.68 9.49
CA ASP A 437 29.57 8.87 8.05
C ASP A 437 28.53 7.85 7.54
N VAL A 438 27.54 7.52 8.37
CA VAL A 438 26.45 6.62 7.98
C VAL A 438 25.62 7.32 6.92
N ARG A 439 25.20 6.55 5.92
CA ARG A 439 24.45 7.07 4.77
C ARG A 439 23.17 6.30 4.57
N LEU A 440 22.15 7.01 4.10
CA LEU A 440 20.88 6.45 3.66
C LEU A 440 20.81 6.49 2.14
N LYS A 441 20.61 5.33 1.51
CA LYS A 441 20.43 5.22 0.05
C LYS A 441 19.11 4.53 -0.24
N PHE A 442 18.37 5.07 -1.21
CA PHE A 442 17.20 4.40 -1.78
C PHE A 442 17.51 3.89 -3.18
N VAL A 443 17.05 2.68 -3.50
CA VAL A 443 17.12 2.11 -4.84
C VAL A 443 15.77 1.54 -5.24
N ARG A 444 15.22 2.07 -6.34
CA ARG A 444 13.94 1.61 -6.87
C ARG A 444 14.06 0.24 -7.53
N ASN A 445 13.47 -0.76 -6.90
CA ASN A 445 13.39 -2.13 -7.37
C ASN A 445 12.05 -2.75 -6.96
N ASP A 446 11.03 -2.52 -7.77
CA ASP A 446 9.62 -2.86 -7.52
C ASP A 446 9.39 -4.38 -7.42
N LEU A 447 10.34 -5.20 -7.92
CA LEU A 447 10.27 -6.67 -7.93
C LEU A 447 11.25 -7.35 -6.96
N LEU A 448 12.09 -6.58 -6.27
CA LEU A 448 13.24 -7.08 -5.50
C LEU A 448 14.14 -8.01 -6.30
N SER A 449 14.34 -7.74 -7.59
CA SER A 449 15.21 -8.52 -8.46
C SER A 449 16.66 -8.08 -8.30
N ALA A 450 17.53 -9.02 -7.93
CA ALA A 450 18.98 -8.80 -7.92
C ALA A 450 19.62 -9.08 -9.30
N VAL A 451 18.86 -9.07 -10.39
CA VAL A 451 19.40 -9.18 -11.75
C VAL A 451 19.91 -7.80 -12.19
N ARG A 452 21.12 -7.73 -12.77
CA ARG A 452 21.54 -6.54 -13.53
C ARG A 452 20.54 -6.40 -14.68
N ALA A 453 19.71 -5.36 -14.64
CA ALA A 453 18.71 -5.13 -15.68
C ALA A 453 19.31 -5.37 -17.08
N ARG A 454 18.57 -6.14 -17.89
CA ARG A 454 18.58 -5.99 -19.35
C ARG A 454 18.50 -4.48 -19.63
N LYS A 455 19.21 -3.98 -20.64
CA LYS A 455 19.22 -2.56 -21.05
C LYS A 455 17.82 -1.96 -20.85
N PHE A 456 17.68 -1.16 -19.80
CA PHE A 456 16.42 -0.57 -19.38
C PHE A 456 16.08 0.52 -20.40
N GLN A 457 15.24 0.22 -21.39
CA GLN A 457 14.58 1.27 -22.15
C GLN A 457 13.36 1.67 -21.35
N LEU A 458 13.53 2.70 -20.52
CA LEU A 458 12.44 3.33 -19.80
C LEU A 458 11.53 3.95 -20.86
N ASN A 459 10.49 3.24 -21.28
CA ASN A 459 9.45 3.84 -22.08
C ASN A 459 8.67 4.76 -21.14
N GLU A 460 9.09 6.03 -21.08
CA GLU A 460 8.51 7.09 -20.22
C GLU A 460 6.98 7.22 -20.37
N THR A 461 6.41 6.65 -21.43
CA THR A 461 4.97 6.68 -21.72
C THR A 461 4.14 5.65 -20.95
N LYS A 462 4.74 4.65 -20.30
CA LYS A 462 4.02 3.65 -19.47
C LYS A 462 4.52 3.70 -18.04
N THR A 463 3.96 4.62 -17.25
CA THR A 463 4.22 4.78 -15.81
C THR A 463 3.84 3.57 -14.94
N GLN A 464 3.27 2.51 -15.53
CA GLN A 464 2.81 1.31 -14.82
C GLN A 464 3.82 0.15 -14.84
N ASP A 465 4.88 0.21 -15.64
CA ASP A 465 5.84 -0.90 -15.73
C ASP A 465 6.72 -0.96 -14.47
N PRO A 466 6.96 -2.16 -13.90
CA PRO A 466 7.81 -2.31 -12.72
C PRO A 466 9.26 -1.90 -13.03
N VAL A 467 9.86 -1.16 -12.11
CA VAL A 467 11.25 -0.69 -12.21
C VAL A 467 12.19 -1.61 -11.46
N GLU A 468 13.28 -2.05 -12.10
CA GLU A 468 14.28 -2.97 -11.53
C GLU A 468 15.69 -2.35 -11.62
N MET A 469 16.03 -1.39 -10.76
CA MET A 469 17.37 -0.80 -10.79
C MET A 469 18.42 -1.76 -10.20
N PRO A 470 19.64 -1.82 -10.77
CA PRO A 470 20.74 -2.61 -10.21
C PRO A 470 21.30 -1.92 -8.96
N TRP A 471 21.49 -2.67 -7.88
CA TRP A 471 21.86 -2.09 -6.59
C TRP A 471 22.94 -2.85 -5.82
N LEU A 472 23.01 -4.18 -5.99
CA LEU A 472 23.90 -5.05 -5.21
C LEU A 472 25.40 -4.69 -5.34
N LYS A 473 25.81 -4.10 -6.46
CA LYS A 473 27.20 -3.66 -6.71
C LYS A 473 27.63 -2.47 -5.86
N ASP A 474 26.68 -1.66 -5.40
CA ASP A 474 26.95 -0.42 -4.68
C ASP A 474 26.93 -0.62 -3.16
N MET A 475 26.61 -1.83 -2.69
CA MET A 475 26.63 -2.16 -1.27
C MET A 475 28.04 -2.27 -0.72
N THR A 476 28.25 -1.95 0.56
CA THR A 476 29.44 -2.27 1.35
C THR A 476 29.26 -3.55 2.19
N LEU A 477 30.30 -3.99 2.90
CA LEU A 477 30.26 -5.19 3.76
C LEU A 477 29.35 -5.07 4.98
N LYS A 478 29.17 -3.87 5.54
CA LYS A 478 28.46 -3.63 6.81
C LYS A 478 27.09 -2.97 6.62
N ASP A 479 26.56 -2.99 5.40
CA ASP A 479 25.29 -2.34 5.11
C ASP A 479 24.13 -3.08 5.77
N THR A 480 23.16 -2.30 6.26
CA THR A 480 21.81 -2.77 6.51
C THR A 480 20.98 -2.61 5.25
N VAL A 481 20.45 -3.72 4.73
CA VAL A 481 19.55 -3.71 3.58
C VAL A 481 18.12 -3.89 4.06
N ILE A 482 17.27 -2.93 3.73
CA ILE A 482 15.84 -3.03 3.99
C ILE A 482 15.12 -3.28 2.66
N LEU A 483 14.54 -4.46 2.55
CA LEU A 483 13.82 -4.94 1.37
C LEU A 483 12.32 -4.72 1.53
N GLY A 484 11.62 -4.44 0.43
CA GLY A 484 10.18 -4.74 0.32
C GLY A 484 9.54 -4.19 -0.96
N ALA A 485 8.45 -4.83 -1.37
CA ALA A 485 7.80 -4.61 -2.64
C ALA A 485 6.28 -4.70 -2.47
N THR A 486 5.64 -3.54 -2.39
CA THR A 486 4.23 -3.33 -2.03
C THR A 486 3.35 -2.99 -3.23
N HIS A 487 3.90 -2.45 -4.32
CA HIS A 487 3.12 -2.05 -5.50
C HIS A 487 2.74 -3.21 -6.43
N GLN A 488 3.46 -4.34 -6.36
CA GLN A 488 3.34 -5.40 -7.37
C GLN A 488 2.67 -6.64 -6.79
N THR A 489 1.46 -6.96 -7.26
CA THR A 489 0.74 -8.19 -6.91
C THR A 489 1.31 -9.40 -7.65
N LEU A 490 2.44 -9.90 -7.15
CA LEU A 490 3.08 -11.09 -7.72
C LEU A 490 2.36 -12.38 -7.33
N LYS A 491 2.38 -13.39 -8.22
CA LYS A 491 1.99 -14.75 -7.83
C LYS A 491 2.96 -15.26 -6.77
N ASP A 492 2.45 -15.96 -5.75
CA ASP A 492 3.26 -16.46 -4.61
C ASP A 492 4.55 -17.16 -5.05
N LYS A 493 4.48 -18.05 -6.05
CA LYS A 493 5.65 -18.79 -6.56
C LYS A 493 6.71 -17.89 -7.21
N VAL A 494 6.30 -16.76 -7.80
CA VAL A 494 7.22 -15.78 -8.40
C VAL A 494 7.84 -14.93 -7.29
N PHE A 495 7.00 -14.44 -6.36
CA PHE A 495 7.44 -13.68 -5.19
C PHE A 495 8.45 -14.48 -4.33
N GLN A 496 8.13 -15.72 -3.98
CA GLN A 496 9.01 -16.64 -3.23
C GLN A 496 10.38 -16.77 -3.90
N ARG A 497 10.39 -16.97 -5.22
CA ARG A 497 11.62 -17.13 -5.99
C ARG A 497 12.46 -15.86 -5.99
N LEU A 498 11.85 -14.72 -6.30
CA LEU A 498 12.56 -13.43 -6.37
C LEU A 498 13.16 -13.06 -5.02
N LEU A 499 12.38 -13.16 -3.93
CA LEU A 499 12.86 -12.85 -2.59
C LEU A 499 14.00 -13.79 -2.16
N THR A 500 13.84 -15.10 -2.38
CA THR A 500 14.87 -16.09 -2.04
C THR A 500 16.15 -15.90 -2.86
N ASP A 501 16.02 -15.70 -4.18
CA ASP A 501 17.18 -15.49 -5.06
C ASP A 501 17.93 -14.20 -4.70
N THR A 502 17.21 -13.16 -4.31
CA THR A 502 17.79 -11.88 -3.88
C THR A 502 18.50 -12.01 -2.55
N ILE A 503 17.90 -12.64 -1.54
CA ILE A 503 18.56 -12.91 -0.25
C ILE A 503 19.82 -13.76 -0.46
N ASN A 504 19.74 -14.83 -1.24
CA ASN A 504 20.90 -15.67 -1.56
C ASN A 504 22.04 -14.87 -2.22
N LYS A 505 21.71 -13.94 -3.13
CA LYS A 505 22.71 -13.07 -3.77
C LYS A 505 23.30 -12.05 -2.81
N ILE A 506 22.49 -11.47 -1.90
CA ILE A 506 22.98 -10.58 -0.84
C ILE A 506 23.94 -11.36 0.05
N ARG A 507 23.53 -12.50 0.60
CA ARG A 507 24.35 -13.35 1.48
C ARG A 507 25.64 -13.79 0.80
N LYS A 508 25.59 -14.18 -0.48
CA LYS A 508 26.78 -14.55 -1.25
C LYS A 508 27.75 -13.38 -1.44
N ALA A 509 27.24 -12.17 -1.69
CA ALA A 509 28.07 -11.00 -1.91
C ALA A 509 28.58 -10.38 -0.59
N ARG A 510 27.74 -10.44 0.45
CA ARG A 510 27.84 -9.72 1.72
C ARG A 510 27.27 -10.62 2.85
N PRO A 511 28.04 -11.62 3.33
CA PRO A 511 27.53 -12.60 4.31
C PRO A 511 27.01 -11.96 5.61
N ASP A 512 27.70 -10.92 6.07
CA ASP A 512 27.42 -10.20 7.32
C ASP A 512 26.47 -9.01 7.16
N ALA A 513 25.86 -8.81 5.99
CA ALA A 513 24.87 -7.75 5.81
C ALA A 513 23.65 -8.01 6.72
N LEU A 514 23.17 -6.97 7.39
CA LEU A 514 21.90 -7.05 8.12
C LEU A 514 20.77 -6.94 7.11
N ILE A 515 19.95 -7.99 6.99
CA ILE A 515 18.80 -8.01 6.07
C ILE A 515 17.53 -7.79 6.89
N ILE A 516 16.80 -6.74 6.56
CA ILE A 516 15.47 -6.45 7.10
C ILE A 516 14.47 -6.53 5.95
N TYR A 517 13.34 -7.19 6.16
CA TYR A 517 12.23 -7.17 5.20
C TYR A 517 11.06 -6.42 5.83
N ARG A 518 10.73 -5.27 5.25
CA ARG A 518 9.56 -4.46 5.59
C ARG A 518 8.36 -5.06 4.89
N ASN A 519 7.37 -5.50 5.65
CA ASN A 519 6.20 -6.17 5.07
C ASN A 519 5.23 -5.20 4.37
N ASN A 520 4.31 -5.75 3.59
CA ASN A 520 3.44 -4.97 2.74
C ASN A 520 2.17 -4.56 3.50
N PRO A 521 1.98 -3.26 3.81
CA PRO A 521 0.68 -2.77 4.24
C PRO A 521 -0.32 -2.86 3.09
N VAL A 522 -1.59 -2.87 3.41
CA VAL A 522 -2.64 -2.83 2.39
C VAL A 522 -3.06 -1.40 2.10
N GLY A 523 -3.54 -1.19 0.87
CA GLY A 523 -4.27 0.04 0.58
C GLY A 523 -5.62 0.03 1.28
N HIS A 524 -6.36 1.13 1.11
CA HIS A 524 -7.76 1.23 1.54
C HIS A 524 -8.59 1.70 0.35
N PRO A 525 -9.53 0.93 -0.23
CA PRO A 525 -10.11 1.32 -1.53
C PRO A 525 -11.12 2.45 -1.35
N GLU A 526 -11.52 2.64 -0.10
CA GLU A 526 -12.29 3.73 0.43
C GLU A 526 -11.42 4.68 1.25
N CYS A 527 -10.10 4.71 1.02
CA CYS A 527 -9.28 5.82 1.49
C CYS A 527 -10.00 7.11 1.13
N PRO A 528 -9.97 8.16 1.96
CA PRO A 528 -10.75 9.38 1.76
C PRO A 528 -10.42 9.97 0.39
N SER A 529 -11.14 9.47 -0.60
CA SER A 529 -11.18 9.97 -1.94
C SER A 529 -12.04 11.19 -1.81
N LYS A 530 -11.78 12.20 -2.64
CA LYS A 530 -12.77 13.25 -2.89
C LYS A 530 -14.11 12.68 -3.42
N VAL A 531 -14.33 11.36 -3.41
CA VAL A 531 -15.40 10.64 -4.10
C VAL A 531 -16.25 9.82 -3.12
N ASN A 532 -15.80 9.51 -1.90
CA ASN A 532 -16.58 8.76 -0.88
C ASN A 532 -17.57 9.63 -0.07
N GLY A 533 -18.16 10.65 -0.71
CA GLY A 533 -19.26 11.44 -0.13
C GLY A 533 -18.91 12.88 0.24
N PHE A 534 -17.64 13.27 0.30
CA PHE A 534 -17.24 14.68 0.14
C PHE A 534 -16.80 14.88 -1.30
N ASN A 535 -17.76 14.82 -2.21
CA ASN A 535 -17.56 15.32 -3.56
C ASN A 535 -17.26 16.81 -3.39
N GLY A 536 -15.99 17.20 -3.34
CA GLY A 536 -15.58 18.58 -3.08
C GLY A 536 -16.24 19.55 -4.06
N ASN A 537 -16.62 19.07 -5.25
CA ASN A 537 -17.42 19.82 -6.20
C ASN A 537 -18.91 19.94 -5.82
N ILE A 538 -19.52 18.95 -5.17
CA ILE A 538 -20.89 19.05 -4.62
C ILE A 538 -20.88 19.90 -3.36
N ALA A 539 -19.96 19.68 -2.41
CA ALA A 539 -19.84 20.52 -1.22
C ALA A 539 -19.53 21.99 -1.58
N GLN A 540 -18.63 22.25 -2.55
CA GLN A 540 -18.43 23.60 -3.09
C GLN A 540 -19.66 24.12 -3.85
N ARG A 541 -20.41 23.27 -4.58
CA ARG A 541 -21.64 23.71 -5.25
C ARG A 541 -22.76 24.00 -4.27
N GLU A 542 -22.91 23.21 -3.21
CA GLU A 542 -23.86 23.39 -2.12
C GLU A 542 -23.50 24.59 -1.27
N GLN A 543 -22.22 24.79 -0.96
CA GLN A 543 -21.74 25.99 -0.28
C GLN A 543 -21.92 27.23 -1.15
N LYS A 544 -21.57 27.16 -2.44
CA LYS A 544 -21.84 28.24 -3.40
C LYS A 544 -23.32 28.42 -3.71
N GLN A 545 -24.17 27.44 -3.43
CA GLN A 545 -25.62 27.57 -3.47
C GLN A 545 -26.14 28.21 -2.19
N LYS A 546 -25.60 27.86 -1.01
CA LYS A 546 -25.90 28.51 0.26
C LYS A 546 -25.46 29.97 0.27
N GLU A 547 -24.27 30.28 -0.27
CA GLU A 547 -23.78 31.65 -0.45
C GLU A 547 -24.71 32.42 -1.40
N ARG A 548 -25.12 31.83 -2.54
CA ARG A 548 -26.08 32.46 -3.45
C ARG A 548 -27.49 32.60 -2.86
N GLN A 549 -27.92 31.66 -2.03
CA GLN A 549 -29.18 31.76 -1.28
C GLN A 549 -29.10 32.86 -0.24
N GLN A 550 -27.98 32.98 0.49
CA GLN A 550 -27.73 34.08 1.42
C GLN A 550 -27.63 35.43 0.72
N GLU A 551 -27.00 35.51 -0.44
CA GLU A 551 -26.97 36.73 -1.27
C GLU A 551 -28.38 37.10 -1.75
N GLN A 552 -29.18 36.12 -2.20
CA GLN A 552 -30.58 36.34 -2.61
C GLN A 552 -31.49 36.72 -1.43
N GLU A 553 -31.29 36.14 -0.26
CA GLU A 553 -31.97 36.51 0.99
C GLU A 553 -31.54 37.90 1.47
N GLN A 554 -30.29 38.31 1.23
CA GLN A 554 -29.82 39.67 1.50
C GLN A 554 -30.37 40.70 0.49
N GLU A 555 -30.61 40.31 -0.76
CA GLU A 555 -31.23 41.17 -1.77
C GLU A 555 -32.76 41.30 -1.61
N GLN A 556 -33.40 40.33 -0.94
CA GLN A 556 -34.84 40.40 -0.65
C GLN A 556 -35.15 41.29 0.57
N SER A 557 -35.52 42.53 0.24
CA SER A 557 -36.17 43.55 1.09
C SER A 557 -35.30 44.21 2.18
N PRO A 558 -34.90 45.48 1.98
CA PRO A 558 -34.20 46.31 2.98
C PRO A 558 -34.92 46.40 4.35
N GLN A 559 -36.23 46.14 4.40
CA GLN A 559 -37.02 46.21 5.63
C GLN A 559 -36.80 45.02 6.57
N GLN A 560 -36.46 43.81 6.09
CA GLN A 560 -36.14 42.66 6.95
C GLN A 560 -34.72 42.76 7.54
N GLN A 561 -33.75 43.27 6.77
CA GLN A 561 -32.39 43.52 7.27
C GLN A 561 -32.33 44.54 8.42
N GLN A 562 -33.29 45.47 8.51
CA GLN A 562 -33.33 46.45 9.59
C GLN A 562 -33.90 45.84 10.89
N GLN A 563 -34.83 44.89 10.80
CA GLN A 563 -35.30 44.14 11.98
C GLN A 563 -34.28 43.10 12.46
N GLN A 564 -33.57 42.45 11.54
CA GLN A 564 -32.56 41.43 11.89
C GLN A 564 -31.30 42.04 12.51
N ARG A 565 -30.86 43.24 12.06
CA ARG A 565 -29.77 43.99 12.71
C ARG A 565 -30.09 44.41 14.15
N VAL A 566 -31.36 44.66 14.48
CA VAL A 566 -31.78 44.98 15.86
C VAL A 566 -31.73 43.72 16.75
N LEU A 567 -32.05 42.55 16.20
CA LEU A 567 -31.97 41.26 16.90
C LEU A 567 -30.52 40.78 17.08
N GLU A 568 -29.67 40.89 16.07
CA GLU A 568 -28.26 40.46 16.12
C GLU A 568 -27.38 41.36 17.00
N SER A 569 -27.75 42.63 17.18
CA SER A 569 -27.07 43.53 18.13
C SER A 569 -27.20 43.08 19.60
N ARG A 570 -28.12 42.16 19.92
CA ARG A 570 -28.37 41.65 21.28
C ARG A 570 -27.72 40.29 21.58
N VAL A 571 -27.15 39.60 20.60
CA VAL A 571 -26.50 38.30 20.81
C VAL A 571 -25.09 38.34 20.20
N LYS A 572 -24.16 38.98 20.92
CA LYS A 572 -22.72 38.80 20.68
C LYS A 572 -22.26 37.54 21.37
N VAL A 573 -22.39 36.40 20.69
CA VAL A 573 -21.51 35.26 20.93
C VAL A 573 -20.73 35.06 19.63
N PRO A 574 -19.39 35.15 19.65
CA PRO A 574 -18.60 34.94 18.44
C PRO A 574 -18.80 33.50 17.97
N ILE A 575 -19.38 33.34 16.77
CA ILE A 575 -19.41 32.06 16.06
C ILE A 575 -17.99 31.84 15.52
N PRO A 576 -17.28 30.80 15.95
CA PRO A 576 -15.99 30.47 15.37
C PRO A 576 -16.20 30.04 13.92
N HIS A 577 -15.56 30.74 12.98
CA HIS A 577 -15.47 30.29 11.60
C HIS A 577 -14.54 29.09 11.53
N ASP A 578 -15.10 27.89 11.48
CA ASP A 578 -14.38 26.66 11.19
C ASP A 578 -14.07 26.61 9.69
N HIS A 579 -12.82 26.93 9.33
CA HIS A 579 -12.35 27.03 7.94
C HIS A 579 -11.96 25.69 7.30
N SER A 580 -12.29 24.54 7.90
CA SER A 580 -12.02 23.24 7.27
C SER A 580 -13.16 22.82 6.33
N THR A 581 -12.96 23.01 5.02
CA THR A 581 -13.83 22.46 3.94
C THR A 581 -13.67 20.94 3.76
N PHE A 582 -12.88 20.29 4.60
CA PHE A 582 -12.73 18.85 4.66
C PHE A 582 -13.66 18.34 5.76
N GLY A 583 -14.57 17.41 5.43
CA GLY A 583 -15.27 16.64 6.46
C GLY A 583 -14.28 16.06 7.48
N ALA A 584 -14.74 15.80 8.71
CA ALA A 584 -13.87 15.33 9.79
C ALA A 584 -12.96 14.20 9.27
N PRO A 585 -11.63 14.29 9.49
CA PRO A 585 -10.70 13.28 9.00
C PRO A 585 -11.17 11.91 9.47
N ALA A 586 -11.09 10.91 8.58
CA ALA A 586 -11.33 9.53 8.97
C ALA A 586 -10.47 9.24 10.21
N ARG A 587 -11.09 8.72 11.27
CA ARG A 587 -10.33 8.32 12.46
C ARG A 587 -9.62 7.01 12.13
N PRO A 588 -8.43 6.76 12.73
CA PRO A 588 -7.84 5.44 12.69
C PRO A 588 -8.85 4.39 13.11
N PHE A 589 -8.77 3.21 12.49
CA PHE A 589 -9.52 2.09 12.99
C PHE A 589 -9.00 1.70 14.37
N THR A 590 -9.93 1.35 15.27
CA THR A 590 -9.58 0.87 16.63
C THR A 590 -9.21 -0.61 16.63
N LYS A 591 -9.40 -1.30 15.50
CA LYS A 591 -9.11 -2.71 15.27
C LYS A 591 -8.60 -2.89 13.86
N ASP A 592 -7.78 -3.92 13.65
CA ASP A 592 -7.36 -4.33 12.31
C ASP A 592 -8.56 -4.63 11.41
N ILE A 593 -8.41 -4.34 10.12
CA ILE A 593 -9.39 -4.69 9.09
C ILE A 593 -9.45 -6.22 9.00
N PRO A 594 -10.63 -6.83 9.20
CA PRO A 594 -10.78 -8.27 9.06
C PRO A 594 -10.35 -8.72 7.67
N THR A 595 -9.54 -9.79 7.59
CA THR A 595 -8.99 -10.28 6.32
C THR A 595 -10.05 -10.65 5.27
N VAL A 596 -11.28 -10.97 5.70
CA VAL A 596 -12.40 -11.23 4.77
C VAL A 596 -12.83 -10.00 4.01
N GLU A 597 -12.82 -8.82 4.64
CA GLU A 597 -13.17 -7.58 3.95
C GLU A 597 -12.15 -7.31 2.84
N MET A 598 -10.89 -7.66 3.11
CA MET A 598 -9.78 -7.51 2.16
C MET A 598 -9.89 -8.44 0.93
N LEU A 599 -10.59 -9.56 1.04
CA LEU A 599 -10.86 -10.47 -0.09
C LEU A 599 -11.81 -9.85 -1.12
N HIS A 600 -12.62 -8.87 -0.71
CA HIS A 600 -13.60 -8.22 -1.59
C HIS A 600 -13.04 -6.99 -2.29
N TYR A 601 -11.82 -6.57 -1.96
CA TYR A 601 -11.22 -5.37 -2.52
C TYR A 601 -10.70 -5.58 -3.95
N PRO A 602 -10.87 -4.59 -4.84
CA PRO A 602 -10.67 -4.70 -6.29
C PRO A 602 -9.22 -4.97 -6.74
N LEU A 603 -8.27 -5.02 -5.80
CA LEU A 603 -6.84 -5.18 -6.04
C LEU A 603 -6.24 -6.41 -5.36
N ASN A 604 -7.09 -7.36 -4.90
CA ASN A 604 -6.67 -8.60 -4.26
C ASN A 604 -5.66 -8.39 -3.11
N TRP A 605 -5.85 -7.38 -2.26
CA TRP A 605 -4.90 -7.08 -1.17
C TRP A 605 -4.74 -8.20 -0.14
N ALA A 606 -5.70 -9.14 -0.07
CA ALA A 606 -5.51 -10.40 0.63
C ALA A 606 -4.31 -11.23 0.12
N HIS A 607 -3.73 -10.90 -1.04
CA HIS A 607 -2.45 -11.43 -1.47
C HIS A 607 -1.28 -10.89 -0.65
N TYR A 608 -1.33 -9.64 -0.17
CA TYR A 608 -0.25 -9.06 0.63
C TYR A 608 -0.14 -9.73 1.98
N ASP A 609 -1.25 -10.00 2.66
CA ASP A 609 -1.20 -10.73 3.93
C ASP A 609 -0.59 -12.14 3.75
N ARG A 610 -1.02 -12.89 2.72
CA ARG A 610 -0.41 -14.19 2.41
C ARG A 610 1.08 -14.08 2.02
N GLN A 611 1.46 -13.09 1.23
CA GLN A 611 2.85 -12.83 0.85
C GLN A 611 3.71 -12.39 2.04
N ASN A 612 3.14 -11.65 2.98
CA ASN A 612 3.79 -11.24 4.22
C ASN A 612 4.15 -12.46 5.08
N HIS A 613 3.24 -13.44 5.21
CA HIS A 613 3.52 -14.70 5.87
C HIS A 613 4.61 -15.52 5.15
N ILE A 614 4.57 -15.57 3.82
CA ILE A 614 5.62 -16.19 3.01
C ILE A 614 6.97 -15.49 3.23
N ALA A 615 6.98 -14.15 3.21
CA ALA A 615 8.18 -13.34 3.37
C ALA A 615 8.78 -13.53 4.76
N LYS A 616 7.96 -13.54 5.81
CA LYS A 616 8.38 -13.84 7.18
C LYS A 616 9.12 -15.17 7.24
N ALA A 617 8.53 -16.23 6.69
CA ALA A 617 9.14 -17.56 6.66
C ALA A 617 10.49 -17.56 5.91
N ILE A 618 10.59 -16.92 4.74
CA ILE A 618 11.83 -16.84 3.96
C ILE A 618 12.91 -16.03 4.68
N VAL A 619 12.54 -14.85 5.18
CA VAL A 619 13.46 -13.87 5.76
C VAL A 619 14.01 -14.40 7.08
N GLU A 620 13.17 -14.89 7.98
CA GLU A 620 13.61 -15.40 9.27
C GLU A 620 14.46 -16.67 9.13
N ALA A 621 14.13 -17.57 8.20
CA ALA A 621 14.96 -18.74 7.89
C ALA A 621 16.34 -18.39 7.30
N SER A 622 16.50 -17.15 6.80
CA SER A 622 17.75 -16.63 6.24
C SER A 622 18.56 -15.75 7.20
N GLY A 623 18.15 -15.69 8.48
CA GLY A 623 18.76 -14.82 9.48
C GLY A 623 18.46 -13.34 9.27
N GLY A 624 17.43 -13.03 8.50
CA GLY A 624 16.93 -11.67 8.37
C GLY A 624 15.92 -11.34 9.46
N ILE A 625 15.59 -10.05 9.55
CA ILE A 625 14.56 -9.52 10.44
C ILE A 625 13.31 -9.27 9.60
N TYR A 626 12.19 -9.89 10.00
CA TYR A 626 10.88 -9.54 9.46
C TYR A 626 10.31 -8.35 10.25
N TRP A 627 10.10 -7.23 9.58
CA TRP A 627 9.64 -5.98 10.17
C TRP A 627 8.17 -5.75 9.80
N ASN A 628 7.27 -5.96 10.79
CA ASN A 628 5.83 -5.86 10.60
C ASN A 628 5.31 -4.42 10.79
N VAL A 629 5.29 -3.63 9.72
CA VAL A 629 4.62 -2.32 9.71
C VAL A 629 3.19 -2.39 9.21
N ALA A 630 2.78 -3.50 8.57
CA ALA A 630 1.45 -3.65 8.01
C ALA A 630 0.37 -3.57 9.10
N THR A 631 0.56 -4.21 10.26
CA THR A 631 -0.43 -4.17 11.36
C THR A 631 -0.76 -2.74 11.77
N MET A 632 0.23 -1.92 12.13
CA MET A 632 -0.02 -0.52 12.48
C MET A 632 -0.62 0.28 11.30
N THR A 633 -0.18 0.02 10.07
CA THR A 633 -0.57 0.84 8.91
C THR A 633 -1.98 0.52 8.40
N ASN A 634 -2.40 -0.74 8.48
CA ASN A 634 -3.72 -1.18 8.04
C ASN A 634 -4.86 -0.58 8.88
N MET A 635 -4.55 0.02 10.02
CA MET A 635 -5.48 0.80 10.83
C MET A 635 -5.53 2.29 10.45
N ARG A 636 -4.81 2.71 9.40
CA ARG A 636 -4.65 4.12 9.00
C ARG A 636 -5.17 4.41 7.58
N PRO A 637 -6.47 4.18 7.30
CA PRO A 637 -7.07 4.61 6.04
C PRO A 637 -6.94 6.13 5.82
N ASP A 638 -6.92 6.90 6.91
CA ASP A 638 -6.78 8.36 6.94
C ASP A 638 -5.39 8.84 6.51
N GLY A 639 -4.38 7.99 6.71
CA GLY A 639 -2.98 8.28 6.42
C GLY A 639 -2.66 8.25 4.92
N HIS A 640 -3.58 7.81 4.05
CA HIS A 640 -3.36 7.81 2.61
C HIS A 640 -3.48 9.19 1.98
N VAL A 641 -2.75 9.42 0.88
CA VAL A 641 -2.84 10.64 0.06
C VAL A 641 -4.29 10.92 -0.34
N GLY A 642 -5.02 9.88 -0.71
CA GLY A 642 -6.43 9.98 -1.07
C GLY A 642 -6.65 10.20 -2.56
N GLY A 643 -7.88 10.53 -2.92
CA GLY A 643 -8.29 10.68 -4.31
C GLY A 643 -8.29 9.35 -5.06
N GLN A 644 -7.34 9.18 -6.00
CA GLN A 644 -7.11 7.92 -6.73
C GLN A 644 -5.92 7.14 -6.18
N ASP A 645 -5.11 7.76 -5.32
CA ASP A 645 -3.95 7.12 -4.69
C ASP A 645 -4.29 6.69 -3.26
N CYS A 646 -4.67 5.43 -3.14
CA CYS A 646 -4.95 4.76 -1.87
C CYS A 646 -3.83 3.81 -1.45
N LEU A 647 -2.62 4.00 -1.98
CA LEU A 647 -1.46 3.17 -1.64
C LEU A 647 -0.35 4.01 -1.01
N SER A 648 -0.12 5.22 -1.53
CA SER A 648 0.82 6.18 -0.96
C SER A 648 0.28 6.80 0.32
N TYR A 649 1.18 7.16 1.22
CA TYR A 649 0.87 7.79 2.52
C TYR A 649 1.21 9.28 2.53
N LYS A 650 0.42 10.05 3.26
CA LYS A 650 0.67 11.47 3.57
C LYS A 650 1.83 11.60 4.53
N ARG A 651 2.43 12.79 4.52
CA ARG A 651 3.42 13.22 5.51
C ARG A 651 3.02 14.57 6.12
N PRO A 652 3.12 14.72 7.46
CA PRO A 652 3.40 13.66 8.42
C PRO A 652 2.29 12.59 8.45
N GLY A 653 2.63 11.33 8.75
CA GLY A 653 1.69 10.20 8.71
C GLY A 653 2.30 8.82 9.04
N PRO A 654 1.68 7.72 8.58
CA PRO A 654 2.12 6.36 8.94
C PRO A 654 3.58 6.04 8.62
N THR A 655 4.14 6.62 7.54
CA THR A 655 5.54 6.39 7.15
C THR A 655 6.54 7.02 8.13
N ASP A 656 6.15 8.05 8.87
CA ASP A 656 6.96 8.62 9.95
C ASP A 656 7.05 7.65 11.14
N GLU A 657 5.94 7.00 11.49
CA GLU A 657 5.95 5.94 12.52
C GLU A 657 6.72 4.70 12.07
N TRP A 658 6.84 4.45 10.77
CA TRP A 658 7.79 3.45 10.28
C TRP A 658 9.23 3.87 10.57
N ALA A 659 9.59 5.12 10.37
CA ALA A 659 10.93 5.59 10.72
C ALA A 659 11.19 5.47 12.23
N VAL A 660 10.22 5.82 13.07
CA VAL A 660 10.30 5.66 14.54
C VAL A 660 10.38 4.18 14.94
N SER A 661 9.57 3.30 14.35
CA SER A 661 9.63 1.86 14.64
C SER A 661 10.91 1.20 14.14
N LEU A 662 11.53 1.70 13.06
CA LEU A 662 12.86 1.28 12.63
C LEU A 662 13.92 1.66 13.66
N PHE A 663 13.86 2.87 14.21
CA PHE A 663 14.73 3.28 15.31
C PHE A 663 14.55 2.36 16.53
N ASN A 664 13.30 2.07 16.92
CA ASN A 664 12.99 1.14 18.02
C ASN A 664 13.47 -0.29 17.73
N LEU A 665 13.43 -0.74 16.47
CA LEU A 665 13.99 -2.04 16.05
C LEU A 665 15.49 -2.10 16.35
N PHE A 666 16.25 -1.09 15.94
CA PHE A 666 17.68 -1.03 16.20
C PHE A 666 18.00 -0.91 17.70
N LYS A 667 17.22 -0.14 18.44
CA LYS A 667 17.33 -0.06 19.90
C LYS A 667 17.07 -1.41 20.57
N THR A 668 16.10 -2.18 20.06
CA THR A 668 15.79 -3.52 20.55
C THR A 668 16.92 -4.50 20.26
N ILE A 669 17.56 -4.40 19.08
CA ILE A 669 18.80 -5.16 18.80
C ILE A 669 19.82 -4.84 19.88
N GLU A 670 20.21 -3.57 20.05
CA GLU A 670 21.23 -3.18 21.02
C GLU A 670 20.90 -3.63 22.46
N LEU A 671 19.62 -3.55 22.86
CA LEU A 671 19.17 -3.99 24.17
C LEU A 671 19.48 -5.48 24.40
N VAL A 672 19.08 -6.35 23.46
CA VAL A 672 19.30 -7.80 23.55
C VAL A 672 20.77 -8.18 23.36
N GLU A 673 21.55 -7.37 22.64
CA GLU A 673 22.99 -7.57 22.54
C GLU A 673 23.72 -7.37 23.87
N ARG A 674 23.22 -6.48 24.74
CA ARG A 674 23.78 -6.18 26.06
C ARG A 674 23.38 -7.15 27.16
N GLU A 675 22.26 -7.85 27.00
CA GLU A 675 21.84 -9.00 27.83
C GLU A 675 22.78 -10.19 27.60
#